data_AF-K6GMK2-F1
#
_entry.id   AF-K6GMK2-F1
#
_cell.length_a   1.000
_cell.length_b   1.000
_cell.length_c   1.000
_cell.angle_alpha   90.00
_cell.angle_beta   90.00
_cell.angle_gamma   90.00
#
_symmetry.space_group_name_H-M   'P 1'
#
loop_
_entity.id
_entity.type
_entity.pdbx_description
1 polymer ?
#
loop_
_entity_poly.entity_id
_entity_poly.type
_entity_poly.pdbx_seq_one_letter_code
_entity_poly.pdbx_strand_id
1 'polypeptide(L)'
;MNRFFITTPIYYVNAKPHLGHAYTTTVADALARFHRLCGEDVFFLTGTDEHGDKIAEAAAKAGQTPKEYADSISGLFSSLWPELGITPSRFIRTTDPDHIAAVRRALQLVYDKGDIYFGEYGGHYCKGCERFLTEKELVDGLCPDHKVKPEYIAEKNYFFRMSKYQGQLLEHIKANPDFIRPRQYRNEVVSLLESGALDDLCISRPKSRLTWGVELPFDPNFVTYVWFDALINYLTAAGWPDAPDFDAWWGVAEHLVAKDILKPHAVFWPTMLLAMGLPLYKHLNVHGYWLVRDTKMSKSLGNVVEPREMAAKAGLSGMRYFLLREMVFGADASFTEEGFVGRFNADLANDLGNLANRTLAMTAKYFGSTLPAGEEAEPADGELVQLAETAVANYLALFRQAQFSRALDALWELVRGLNRYIDAMAPWTLFKEGRVDRLATVMRNALGGLRTVAACLLPVMPEASATLLTQLGQDPAAVNLMDEAKGFTPLAAATQVAATSNLFPRLDPPVREEAAAPKAVKPAKPAQADKGKSKEAPAKPGPAAEVEYDDFAKLDLRLGKVVSVAPVPGADRLYIVQADIGEEAPRQVVAGLAEHFKPEELLGAQVTIVANLKPRKLRGVVSHGMILAVRHAGGMALMTASVLVAPGDRVS
;
A
#
# COMPACT_ATOMS: atom_id res chain seq x y z
N MET A 1 -7.51 -21.63 -22.98
CA MET A 1 -8.06 -20.98 -21.77
C MET A 1 -7.09 -19.89 -21.37
N ASN A 2 -7.60 -18.72 -20.96
CA ASN A 2 -6.74 -17.65 -20.46
C ASN A 2 -6.22 -18.03 -19.08
N ARG A 3 -4.91 -17.89 -18.88
CA ARG A 3 -4.21 -18.21 -17.62
C ARG A 3 -3.70 -16.94 -16.98
N PHE A 4 -3.66 -16.93 -15.66
CA PHE A 4 -3.05 -15.88 -14.84
C PHE A 4 -2.17 -16.50 -13.76
N PHE A 5 -0.90 -16.12 -13.73
CA PHE A 5 0.05 -16.59 -12.73
C PHE A 5 0.58 -15.39 -11.96
N ILE A 6 0.27 -15.29 -10.67
CA ILE A 6 0.73 -14.22 -9.78
C ILE A 6 1.58 -14.79 -8.64
N THR A 7 2.69 -14.14 -8.34
CA THR A 7 3.57 -14.49 -7.22
C THR A 7 3.70 -13.34 -6.23
N THR A 8 3.84 -13.65 -4.95
CA THR A 8 4.39 -12.72 -3.96
C THR A 8 5.93 -12.84 -3.94
N PRO A 9 6.66 -12.00 -3.18
CA PRO A 9 7.96 -12.41 -2.71
C PRO A 9 7.81 -13.64 -1.81
N ILE A 10 8.85 -14.43 -1.70
CA ILE A 10 8.98 -15.38 -0.59
C ILE A 10 9.60 -14.66 0.61
N TYR A 11 9.09 -14.91 1.81
CA TYR A 11 9.42 -14.12 2.99
C TYR A 11 10.55 -14.75 3.81
N TYR A 12 11.53 -13.95 4.21
CA TYR A 12 12.59 -14.39 5.11
C TYR A 12 12.02 -14.91 6.43
N VAL A 13 12.43 -16.11 6.82
CA VAL A 13 12.00 -16.75 8.08
C VAL A 13 12.84 -16.35 9.30
N ASN A 14 13.43 -15.16 9.30
CA ASN A 14 14.18 -14.63 10.45
C ASN A 14 13.27 -14.02 11.55
N ALA A 15 11.97 -13.85 11.25
CA ALA A 15 11.02 -13.17 12.11
C ALA A 15 9.57 -13.58 11.80
N LYS A 16 8.70 -13.45 12.82
CA LYS A 16 7.23 -13.55 12.65
C LYS A 16 6.69 -12.59 11.56
N PRO A 17 5.59 -12.97 10.85
CA PRO A 17 4.92 -12.12 9.88
C PRO A 17 4.36 -10.82 10.50
N HIS A 18 4.19 -9.79 9.67
CA HIS A 18 3.66 -8.48 10.04
C HIS A 18 2.81 -7.90 8.91
N LEU A 19 2.21 -6.72 9.12
CA LEU A 19 1.32 -6.06 8.16
C LEU A 19 1.90 -5.94 6.73
N GLY A 20 3.18 -5.62 6.58
CA GLY A 20 3.83 -5.58 5.26
C GLY A 20 3.72 -6.91 4.47
N HIS A 21 3.97 -8.06 5.11
CA HIS A 21 3.80 -9.37 4.48
C HIS A 21 2.32 -9.66 4.17
N ALA A 22 1.43 -9.36 5.12
CA ALA A 22 0.00 -9.57 4.93
C ALA A 22 -0.57 -8.71 3.81
N TYR A 23 -0.09 -7.47 3.63
CA TYR A 23 -0.49 -6.59 2.54
C TYR A 23 -0.17 -7.20 1.19
N THR A 24 1.09 -7.55 0.95
CA THR A 24 1.54 -8.11 -0.33
C THR A 24 0.77 -9.40 -0.66
N THR A 25 0.62 -10.30 0.31
CA THR A 25 -0.14 -11.55 0.11
C THR A 25 -1.64 -11.29 -0.11
N THR A 26 -2.24 -10.31 0.57
CA THR A 26 -3.66 -9.92 0.37
C THR A 26 -3.90 -9.35 -1.02
N VAL A 27 -2.99 -8.53 -1.53
CA VAL A 27 -3.07 -7.98 -2.89
C VAL A 27 -3.02 -9.11 -3.93
N ALA A 28 -2.07 -10.03 -3.80
CA ALA A 28 -1.95 -11.15 -4.72
C ALA A 28 -3.19 -12.06 -4.68
N ASP A 29 -3.75 -12.33 -3.50
CA ASP A 29 -4.99 -13.09 -3.33
C ASP A 29 -6.20 -12.37 -3.96
N ALA A 30 -6.29 -11.05 -3.80
CA ALA A 30 -7.36 -10.26 -4.40
C ALA A 30 -7.29 -10.27 -5.94
N LEU A 31 -6.10 -10.14 -6.52
CA LEU A 31 -5.90 -10.33 -7.97
C LEU A 31 -6.25 -11.76 -8.41
N ALA A 32 -5.77 -12.77 -7.68
CA ALA A 32 -6.05 -14.17 -7.99
C ALA A 32 -7.56 -14.44 -8.00
N ARG A 33 -8.31 -13.94 -7.01
CA ARG A 33 -9.77 -14.06 -6.95
C ARG A 33 -10.45 -13.31 -8.09
N PHE A 34 -10.00 -12.09 -8.40
CA PHE A 34 -10.52 -11.30 -9.50
C PHE A 34 -10.40 -12.02 -10.85
N HIS A 35 -9.21 -12.56 -11.15
CA HIS A 35 -8.98 -13.30 -12.39
C HIS A 35 -9.79 -14.61 -12.45
N ARG A 36 -9.94 -15.34 -11.32
CA ARG A 36 -10.85 -16.52 -11.25
C ARG A 36 -12.29 -16.14 -11.57
N LEU A 37 -12.77 -15.04 -10.99
CA LEU A 37 -14.12 -14.54 -11.24
C LEU A 37 -14.30 -13.96 -12.66
N CYS A 38 -13.21 -13.67 -13.38
CA CYS A 38 -13.23 -13.36 -14.81
C CYS A 38 -13.22 -14.62 -15.70
N GLY A 39 -13.21 -15.83 -15.11
CA GLY A 39 -13.19 -17.10 -15.84
C GLY A 39 -11.80 -17.55 -16.29
N GLU A 40 -10.74 -17.05 -15.67
CA GLU A 40 -9.35 -17.44 -15.98
C GLU A 40 -8.86 -18.58 -15.08
N ASP A 41 -7.97 -19.41 -15.60
CA ASP A 41 -7.23 -20.41 -14.82
C ASP A 41 -6.13 -19.70 -14.02
N VAL A 42 -6.18 -19.78 -12.68
CA VAL A 42 -5.30 -18.99 -11.82
C VAL A 42 -4.34 -19.85 -11.01
N PHE A 43 -3.05 -19.51 -11.10
CA PHE A 43 -2.01 -19.99 -10.20
C PHE A 43 -1.53 -18.84 -9.30
N PHE A 44 -1.70 -18.98 -7.98
CA PHE A 44 -1.22 -18.01 -7.01
C PHE A 44 -0.12 -18.64 -6.14
N LEU A 45 1.09 -18.09 -6.22
CA LEU A 45 2.25 -18.54 -5.45
C LEU A 45 2.61 -17.57 -4.31
N THR A 46 2.87 -18.12 -3.14
CA THR A 46 3.56 -17.45 -2.03
C THR A 46 4.50 -18.43 -1.34
N GLY A 47 5.28 -17.99 -0.34
CA GLY A 47 6.20 -18.90 0.32
C GLY A 47 7.20 -18.24 1.25
N THR A 48 8.23 -19.00 1.60
CA THR A 48 9.29 -18.60 2.53
C THR A 48 10.68 -18.79 1.95
N ASP A 49 11.53 -17.78 2.17
CA ASP A 49 12.97 -17.86 1.95
C ASP A 49 13.63 -18.31 3.25
N GLU A 50 14.23 -19.49 3.18
CA GLU A 50 14.68 -20.25 4.33
C GLU A 50 16.20 -20.42 4.43
N HIS A 51 16.99 -19.86 3.50
CA HIS A 51 18.45 -19.97 3.50
C HIS A 51 19.17 -18.65 3.82
N GLY A 52 20.47 -18.71 4.12
CA GLY A 52 21.31 -17.53 4.31
C GLY A 52 21.78 -17.27 5.75
N ASP A 53 22.66 -16.28 5.89
CA ASP A 53 23.38 -15.95 7.12
C ASP A 53 22.41 -15.53 8.25
N LYS A 54 21.44 -14.66 7.97
CA LYS A 54 20.48 -14.16 8.98
C LYS A 54 19.69 -15.27 9.66
N ILE A 55 19.32 -16.32 8.92
CA ILE A 55 18.53 -17.43 9.45
C ILE A 55 19.41 -18.31 10.33
N ALA A 56 20.64 -18.60 9.88
CA ALA A 56 21.61 -19.33 10.69
C ALA A 56 21.92 -18.62 12.02
N GLU A 57 22.09 -17.29 11.99
CA GLU A 57 22.28 -16.49 13.20
C GLU A 57 21.06 -16.47 14.12
N ALA A 58 19.85 -16.33 13.56
CA ALA A 58 18.61 -16.32 14.33
C ALA A 58 18.37 -17.67 15.01
N ALA A 59 18.63 -18.78 14.30
CA ALA A 59 18.57 -20.13 14.84
C ALA A 59 19.57 -20.34 15.98
N ALA A 60 20.83 -19.90 15.80
CA ALA A 60 21.86 -19.98 16.84
C ALA A 60 21.46 -19.18 18.10
N LYS A 61 20.92 -17.96 17.93
CA LYS A 61 20.38 -17.14 19.05
C LYS A 61 19.21 -17.81 19.77
N ALA A 62 18.41 -18.59 19.04
CA ALA A 62 17.29 -19.37 19.59
C ALA A 62 17.71 -20.73 20.18
N GLY A 63 18.98 -21.13 20.04
CA GLY A 63 19.47 -22.45 20.47
C GLY A 63 18.90 -23.61 19.64
N GLN A 64 18.56 -23.37 18.37
CA GLN A 64 17.97 -24.35 17.45
C GLN A 64 18.88 -24.58 16.24
N THR A 65 18.70 -25.69 15.54
CA THR A 65 19.31 -25.84 14.20
C THR A 65 18.61 -24.90 13.20
N PRO A 66 19.30 -24.46 12.12
CA PRO A 66 18.67 -23.62 11.10
C PRO A 66 17.40 -24.21 10.50
N LYS A 67 17.37 -25.53 10.29
CA LYS A 67 16.19 -26.24 9.79
C LYS A 67 15.01 -26.18 10.76
N GLU A 68 15.21 -26.51 12.03
CA GLU A 68 14.14 -26.46 13.05
C GLU A 68 13.58 -25.04 13.21
N TYR A 69 14.46 -24.04 13.19
CA TYR A 69 14.06 -22.64 13.26
C TYR A 69 13.25 -22.23 12.02
N ALA A 70 13.72 -22.57 10.82
CA ALA A 70 13.01 -22.31 9.57
C ALA A 70 11.65 -23.01 9.52
N ASP A 71 11.57 -24.29 9.90
CA ASP A 71 10.32 -25.06 9.97
C ASP A 71 9.30 -24.38 10.92
N SER A 72 9.75 -23.90 12.07
CA SER A 72 8.90 -23.19 13.05
C SER A 72 8.36 -21.87 12.50
N ILE A 73 9.23 -20.99 11.98
CA ILE A 73 8.82 -19.67 11.50
C ILE A 73 8.01 -19.77 10.20
N SER A 74 8.40 -20.65 9.27
CA SER A 74 7.62 -20.96 8.06
C SER A 74 6.21 -21.48 8.39
N GLY A 75 6.10 -22.32 9.43
CA GLY A 75 4.83 -22.73 10.01
C GLY A 75 3.92 -21.55 10.36
N LEU A 76 4.45 -20.49 10.98
CA LEU A 76 3.68 -19.28 11.32
C LEU A 76 3.19 -18.51 10.09
N PHE A 77 3.98 -18.45 9.01
CA PHE A 77 3.55 -17.82 7.75
C PHE A 77 2.45 -18.65 7.08
N SER A 78 2.68 -19.95 6.92
CA SER A 78 1.73 -20.85 6.26
C SER A 78 0.39 -20.93 7.00
N SER A 79 0.38 -20.90 8.34
CA SER A 79 -0.85 -20.92 9.13
C SER A 79 -1.58 -19.58 9.13
N LEU A 80 -0.86 -18.46 8.97
CA LEU A 80 -1.47 -17.13 8.96
C LEU A 80 -2.35 -16.92 7.72
N TRP A 81 -1.99 -17.45 6.55
CA TRP A 81 -2.73 -17.17 5.33
C TRP A 81 -4.19 -17.62 5.37
N PRO A 82 -4.53 -18.88 5.76
CA PRO A 82 -5.92 -19.28 5.92
C PRO A 82 -6.67 -18.42 6.96
N GLU A 83 -6.02 -18.03 8.05
CA GLU A 83 -6.63 -17.15 9.06
C GLU A 83 -6.98 -15.76 8.51
N LEU A 84 -6.25 -15.29 7.48
CA LEU A 84 -6.54 -14.03 6.78
C LEU A 84 -7.44 -14.20 5.53
N GLY A 85 -8.00 -15.40 5.32
CA GLY A 85 -8.83 -15.74 4.16
C GLY A 85 -8.06 -15.82 2.84
N ILE A 86 -6.75 -16.05 2.89
CA ILE A 86 -5.84 -16.12 1.74
C ILE A 86 -5.63 -17.58 1.35
N THR A 87 -5.81 -17.92 0.07
CA THR A 87 -5.74 -19.31 -0.42
C THR A 87 -4.78 -19.42 -1.61
N PRO A 88 -3.45 -19.53 -1.36
CA PRO A 88 -2.49 -19.72 -2.44
C PRO A 88 -2.65 -21.09 -3.08
N SER A 89 -2.41 -21.17 -4.40
CA SER A 89 -2.34 -22.45 -5.13
C SER A 89 -1.13 -23.27 -4.68
N ARG A 90 -0.03 -22.60 -4.30
CA ARG A 90 1.16 -23.23 -3.73
C ARG A 90 1.80 -22.32 -2.69
N PHE A 91 2.16 -22.90 -1.55
CA PHE A 91 3.08 -22.32 -0.58
C PHE A 91 4.44 -23.02 -0.74
N ILE A 92 5.43 -22.32 -1.29
CA ILE A 92 6.76 -22.89 -1.55
C ILE A 92 7.71 -22.59 -0.40
N ARG A 93 8.62 -23.52 -0.10
CA ARG A 93 9.72 -23.32 0.84
C ARG A 93 11.03 -23.52 0.11
N THR A 94 12.04 -22.69 0.34
CA THR A 94 13.33 -22.92 -0.33
C THR A 94 14.08 -24.15 0.18
N THR A 95 13.62 -24.77 1.27
CA THR A 95 14.09 -26.09 1.71
C THR A 95 13.36 -27.27 1.06
N ASP A 96 12.35 -27.02 0.21
CA ASP A 96 11.62 -28.09 -0.48
C ASP A 96 12.56 -28.88 -1.41
N PRO A 97 12.50 -30.22 -1.45
CA PRO A 97 13.41 -31.02 -2.27
C PRO A 97 13.37 -30.71 -3.76
N ASP A 98 12.20 -30.38 -4.32
CA ASP A 98 12.04 -30.03 -5.72
C ASP A 98 12.65 -28.65 -6.03
N HIS A 99 12.55 -27.70 -5.11
CA HIS A 99 13.21 -26.41 -5.23
C HIS A 99 14.73 -26.54 -5.21
N ILE A 100 15.28 -27.28 -4.25
CA ILE A 100 16.73 -27.54 -4.17
C ILE A 100 17.23 -28.21 -5.47
N ALA A 101 16.45 -29.15 -6.02
CA ALA A 101 16.78 -29.78 -7.29
C ALA A 101 16.75 -28.78 -8.47
N ALA A 102 15.75 -27.92 -8.54
CA ALA A 102 15.64 -26.87 -9.56
C ALA A 102 16.82 -25.89 -9.48
N VAL A 103 17.19 -25.44 -8.27
CA VAL A 103 18.33 -24.53 -8.05
C VAL A 103 19.63 -25.16 -8.52
N ARG A 104 19.89 -26.42 -8.15
CA ARG A 104 21.08 -27.15 -8.62
C ARG A 104 21.11 -27.30 -10.14
N ARG A 105 19.97 -27.58 -10.78
CA ARG A 105 19.89 -27.66 -12.25
C ARG A 105 20.17 -26.31 -12.90
N ALA A 106 19.59 -25.23 -12.39
CA ALA A 106 19.82 -23.87 -12.89
C ALA A 106 21.29 -23.45 -12.76
N LEU A 107 21.91 -23.71 -11.61
CA LEU A 107 23.33 -23.43 -11.39
C LEU A 107 24.23 -24.20 -12.37
N GLN A 108 23.97 -25.50 -12.56
CA GLN A 108 24.73 -26.31 -13.52
C GLN A 108 24.56 -25.77 -14.95
N LEU A 109 23.33 -25.46 -15.35
CA LEU A 109 23.03 -24.92 -16.68
C LEU A 109 23.79 -23.60 -16.96
N VAL A 110 23.77 -22.67 -16.01
CA VAL A 110 24.45 -21.37 -16.16
C VAL A 110 25.98 -21.54 -16.11
N TYR A 111 26.47 -22.49 -15.32
CA TYR A 111 27.90 -22.83 -15.26
C TYR A 111 28.40 -23.44 -16.59
N ASP A 112 27.66 -24.40 -17.15
CA ASP A 112 28.01 -25.06 -18.41
C ASP A 112 28.02 -24.10 -19.60
N LYS A 113 27.23 -23.01 -19.54
CA LYS A 113 27.25 -21.91 -20.51
C LYS A 113 28.44 -20.95 -20.36
N GLY A 114 29.25 -21.10 -19.31
CA GLY A 114 30.42 -20.24 -19.03
C GLY A 114 30.08 -18.89 -18.38
N ASP A 115 28.86 -18.73 -17.87
CA ASP A 115 28.41 -17.49 -17.22
C ASP A 115 28.65 -17.46 -15.71
N ILE A 116 29.20 -18.54 -15.16
CA ILE A 116 29.72 -18.58 -13.79
C ILE A 116 31.24 -18.73 -13.86
N TYR A 117 31.96 -17.88 -13.14
CA TYR A 117 33.42 -17.97 -13.04
C TYR A 117 33.87 -17.86 -11.59
N PHE A 118 35.01 -18.47 -11.28
CA PHE A 118 35.64 -18.36 -9.97
C PHE A 118 36.56 -17.13 -9.94
N GLY A 119 36.42 -16.32 -8.90
CA GLY A 119 37.20 -15.10 -8.73
C GLY A 119 37.44 -14.78 -7.25
N GLU A 120 38.29 -13.80 -7.01
CA GLU A 120 38.51 -13.24 -5.67
C GLU A 120 37.90 -11.84 -5.64
N TYR A 121 37.08 -11.57 -4.64
CA TYR A 121 36.47 -10.26 -4.45
C TYR A 121 36.62 -9.84 -3.00
N GLY A 122 37.16 -8.65 -2.80
CA GLY A 122 37.35 -8.00 -1.52
C GLY A 122 36.48 -6.76 -1.41
N GLY A 123 35.64 -6.68 -0.38
CA GLY A 123 34.78 -5.51 -0.18
C GLY A 123 34.25 -5.36 1.24
N HIS A 124 33.69 -4.20 1.52
CA HIS A 124 33.06 -3.87 2.79
C HIS A 124 31.66 -4.51 2.90
N TYR A 125 31.53 -5.66 3.56
CA TYR A 125 30.27 -6.38 3.72
C TYR A 125 29.45 -5.84 4.90
N CYS A 126 28.22 -5.39 4.63
CA CYS A 126 27.28 -5.04 5.68
C CYS A 126 26.34 -6.23 5.97
N LYS A 127 26.47 -6.81 7.16
CA LYS A 127 25.60 -7.92 7.62
C LYS A 127 24.12 -7.54 7.65
N GLY A 128 23.77 -6.29 8.01
CA GLY A 128 22.39 -5.82 8.00
C GLY A 128 21.77 -5.81 6.60
N CYS A 129 22.51 -5.26 5.61
CA CYS A 129 22.06 -5.19 4.21
C CYS A 129 22.19 -6.52 3.45
N GLU A 130 22.97 -7.49 3.95
CA GLU A 130 23.38 -8.71 3.24
C GLU A 130 23.97 -8.46 1.84
N ARG A 131 24.74 -7.38 1.73
CA ARG A 131 25.45 -7.03 0.50
C ARG A 131 26.78 -6.35 0.80
N PHE A 132 27.65 -6.37 -0.19
CA PHE A 132 28.84 -5.52 -0.22
C PHE A 132 28.44 -4.07 -0.48
N LEU A 133 29.08 -3.17 0.25
CA LEU A 133 29.03 -1.72 0.07
C LEU A 133 30.36 -1.29 -0.55
N THR A 134 30.29 -0.40 -1.53
CA THR A 134 31.46 0.30 -2.04
C THR A 134 31.89 1.38 -1.05
N GLU A 135 33.15 1.82 -1.09
CA GLU A 135 33.63 2.93 -0.23
C GLU A 135 32.81 4.22 -0.40
N LYS A 136 32.28 4.46 -1.61
CA LYS A 136 31.43 5.62 -1.93
C LYS A 136 30.05 5.56 -1.26
N GLU A 137 29.58 4.37 -0.94
CA GLU A 137 28.29 4.17 -0.25
C GLU A 137 28.42 4.31 1.27
N LEU A 138 29.64 4.33 1.82
CA LEU A 138 29.87 4.48 3.25
C LEU A 138 29.79 5.96 3.65
N VAL A 139 29.03 6.24 4.71
CA VAL A 139 28.97 7.56 5.33
C VAL A 139 29.76 7.48 6.62
N ASP A 140 30.86 8.23 6.71
CA ASP A 140 31.82 8.17 7.83
C ASP A 140 32.36 6.75 8.11
N GLY A 141 32.51 5.94 7.05
CA GLY A 141 32.96 4.53 7.16
C GLY A 141 31.90 3.56 7.70
N LEU A 142 30.64 4.01 7.84
CA LEU A 142 29.51 3.22 8.32
C LEU A 142 28.54 2.91 7.17
N CYS A 143 27.80 1.80 7.29
CA CYS A 143 26.66 1.52 6.44
C CYS A 143 25.61 2.64 6.59
N PRO A 144 25.10 3.24 5.49
CA PRO A 144 24.15 4.35 5.57
C PRO A 144 22.83 3.95 6.21
N ASP A 145 22.39 2.71 6.00
CA ASP A 145 21.11 2.17 6.48
C ASP A 145 21.19 1.68 7.93
N HIS A 146 22.25 0.95 8.28
CA HIS A 146 22.35 0.25 9.57
C HIS A 146 23.27 0.95 10.58
N LYS A 147 23.98 2.00 10.17
CA LYS A 147 24.90 2.80 11.01
C LYS A 147 25.95 1.96 11.76
N VAL A 148 26.29 0.80 11.20
CA VAL A 148 27.36 -0.10 11.69
C VAL A 148 28.50 -0.14 10.69
N LYS A 149 29.73 -0.28 11.20
CA LYS A 149 30.93 -0.40 10.37
C LYS A 149 30.90 -1.75 9.61
N PRO A 150 30.92 -1.75 8.28
CA PRO A 150 30.98 -2.99 7.52
C PRO A 150 32.33 -3.69 7.70
N GLU A 151 32.32 -5.02 7.68
CA GLU A 151 33.53 -5.83 7.78
C GLU A 151 34.17 -5.96 6.39
N TYR A 152 35.49 -5.72 6.26
CA TYR A 152 36.18 -5.99 5.00
C TYR A 152 36.40 -7.50 4.88
N ILE A 153 35.82 -8.09 3.85
CA ILE A 153 35.89 -9.53 3.58
C ILE A 153 36.48 -9.70 2.18
N ALA A 154 37.61 -10.41 2.09
CA ALA A 154 38.20 -10.87 0.83
C ALA A 154 38.09 -12.39 0.78
N GLU A 155 37.27 -12.87 -0.14
CA GLU A 155 36.96 -14.29 -0.27
C GLU A 155 36.96 -14.69 -1.74
N LYS A 156 37.49 -15.89 -2.00
CA LYS A 156 37.34 -16.53 -3.29
C LYS A 156 35.92 -17.07 -3.40
N ASN A 157 35.21 -16.66 -4.44
CA ASN A 157 33.81 -16.98 -4.66
C ASN A 157 33.53 -17.20 -6.15
N TYR A 158 32.38 -17.78 -6.44
CA TYR A 158 31.82 -17.85 -7.78
C TYR A 158 30.97 -16.62 -8.06
N PHE A 159 31.14 -16.09 -9.26
CA PHE A 159 30.48 -14.90 -9.76
C PHE A 159 29.66 -15.24 -10.99
N PHE A 160 28.43 -14.73 -11.04
CA PHE A 160 27.58 -14.73 -12.22
C PHE A 160 27.89 -13.49 -13.06
N ARG A 161 28.13 -13.70 -14.37
CA ARG A 161 28.38 -12.67 -15.39
C ARG A 161 27.14 -11.84 -15.71
N MET A 162 26.59 -11.17 -14.69
CA MET A 162 25.37 -10.39 -14.79
C MET A 162 25.52 -9.20 -15.75
N SER A 163 26.69 -8.55 -15.73
CA SER A 163 27.00 -7.39 -16.58
C SER A 163 26.84 -7.69 -18.08
N LYS A 164 27.13 -8.93 -18.51
CA LYS A 164 26.97 -9.42 -19.89
C LYS A 164 25.55 -9.19 -20.45
N TYR A 165 24.53 -9.24 -19.58
CA TYR A 165 23.13 -9.19 -19.97
C TYR A 165 22.50 -7.79 -19.89
N GLN A 166 23.26 -6.78 -19.47
CA GLN A 166 22.78 -5.41 -19.26
C GLN A 166 22.09 -4.83 -20.52
N GLY A 167 22.74 -4.94 -21.68
CA GLY A 167 22.22 -4.39 -22.94
C GLY A 167 20.92 -5.05 -23.37
N GLN A 168 20.86 -6.39 -23.32
CA GLN A 168 19.66 -7.14 -23.67
C GLN A 168 18.48 -6.83 -22.74
N LEU A 169 18.74 -6.69 -21.43
CA LEU A 169 17.71 -6.31 -20.45
C LEU A 169 17.19 -4.89 -20.70
N LEU A 170 18.09 -3.93 -20.95
CA LEU A 170 17.72 -2.55 -21.22
C LEU A 170 16.81 -2.44 -22.46
N GLU A 171 17.18 -3.12 -23.54
CA GLU A 171 16.36 -3.16 -24.76
C GLU A 171 14.99 -3.80 -24.50
N HIS A 172 14.93 -4.88 -23.71
CA HIS A 172 13.66 -5.49 -23.33
C HIS A 172 12.75 -4.52 -22.55
N ILE A 173 13.27 -3.79 -21.56
CA ILE A 173 12.50 -2.82 -20.75
C ILE A 173 12.03 -1.62 -21.60
N LYS A 174 12.83 -1.22 -22.60
CA LYS A 174 12.45 -0.16 -23.55
C LYS A 174 11.33 -0.62 -24.48
N ALA A 175 11.45 -1.83 -25.04
CA ALA A 175 10.46 -2.43 -25.94
C ALA A 175 9.14 -2.81 -25.22
N ASN A 176 9.20 -3.07 -23.91
CA ASN A 176 8.04 -3.45 -23.10
C ASN A 176 7.83 -2.44 -21.96
N PRO A 177 7.17 -1.28 -22.22
CA PRO A 177 6.97 -0.23 -21.22
C PRO A 177 6.26 -0.69 -19.94
N ASP A 178 5.52 -1.78 -20.06
CA ASP A 178 4.71 -2.39 -19.01
C ASP A 178 5.39 -3.55 -18.29
N PHE A 179 6.63 -3.90 -18.64
CA PHE A 179 7.37 -4.96 -17.96
C PHE A 179 7.60 -4.65 -16.48
N ILE A 180 7.79 -3.38 -16.11
CA ILE A 180 7.90 -2.91 -14.71
C ILE A 180 6.85 -1.83 -14.48
N ARG A 181 5.99 -2.02 -13.47
CA ARG A 181 4.90 -1.12 -13.12
C ARG A 181 4.91 -0.83 -11.60
N PRO A 182 4.56 0.38 -11.16
CA PRO A 182 4.27 1.57 -11.97
C PRO A 182 5.50 2.21 -12.63
N ARG A 183 5.26 3.19 -13.52
CA ARG A 183 6.26 3.82 -14.39
C ARG A 183 7.50 4.36 -13.65
N GLN A 184 7.35 4.86 -12.42
CA GLN A 184 8.49 5.41 -11.67
C GLN A 184 9.61 4.37 -11.45
N TYR A 185 9.25 3.12 -11.14
CA TYR A 185 10.24 2.06 -10.89
C TYR A 185 10.88 1.56 -12.17
N ARG A 186 10.14 1.57 -13.29
CA ARG A 186 10.75 1.36 -14.62
C ARG A 186 11.83 2.41 -14.88
N ASN A 187 11.53 3.68 -14.66
CA ASN A 187 12.47 4.77 -14.92
C ASN A 187 13.73 4.65 -14.03
N GLU A 188 13.56 4.25 -12.76
CA GLU A 188 14.66 3.97 -11.84
C GLU A 188 15.59 2.87 -12.39
N VAL A 189 15.02 1.73 -12.82
CA VAL A 189 15.79 0.60 -13.36
C VAL A 189 16.45 0.96 -14.69
N VAL A 190 15.76 1.68 -15.58
CA VAL A 190 16.35 2.15 -16.84
C VAL A 190 17.53 3.08 -16.56
N SER A 191 17.39 4.02 -15.64
CA SER A 191 18.46 4.96 -15.27
C SER A 191 19.68 4.22 -14.70
N LEU A 192 19.44 3.20 -13.86
CA LEU A 192 20.49 2.33 -13.33
C LEU A 192 21.24 1.61 -14.47
N LEU A 193 20.53 1.00 -15.41
CA LEU A 193 21.14 0.25 -16.52
C LEU A 193 21.85 1.16 -17.53
N GLU A 194 21.35 2.37 -17.78
CA GLU A 194 21.99 3.34 -18.67
C GLU A 194 23.27 3.93 -18.07
N SER A 195 23.38 4.00 -16.75
CA SER A 195 24.60 4.47 -16.07
C SER A 195 25.82 3.54 -16.24
N GLY A 196 25.61 2.30 -16.73
CA GLY A 196 26.70 1.32 -16.86
C GLY A 196 27.14 0.67 -15.54
N ALA A 197 26.41 0.88 -14.45
CA ALA A 197 26.80 0.45 -13.11
C ALA A 197 26.41 -1.00 -12.74
N LEU A 198 26.27 -1.91 -13.72
CA LEU A 198 25.91 -3.29 -13.43
C LEU A 198 27.16 -4.17 -13.28
N ASP A 199 27.55 -4.42 -12.03
CA ASP A 199 28.64 -5.34 -11.70
C ASP A 199 28.22 -6.82 -11.77
N ASP A 200 29.20 -7.72 -11.87
CA ASP A 200 28.96 -9.17 -11.76
C ASP A 200 28.55 -9.57 -10.34
N LEU A 201 27.66 -10.55 -10.23
CA LEU A 201 27.02 -10.91 -8.96
C LEU A 201 27.78 -12.03 -8.26
N CYS A 202 28.19 -11.85 -7.01
CA CYS A 202 28.74 -12.94 -6.20
C CYS A 202 27.62 -13.92 -5.77
N ILE A 203 27.64 -15.12 -6.36
CA ILE A 203 26.57 -16.13 -6.21
C ILE A 203 26.91 -17.29 -5.27
N SER A 204 28.06 -17.25 -4.61
CA SER A 204 28.45 -18.29 -3.66
C SER A 204 28.92 -17.72 -2.33
N ARG A 205 28.99 -18.58 -1.32
CA ARG A 205 29.65 -18.36 -0.03
C ARG A 205 30.42 -19.62 0.37
N PRO A 206 31.64 -19.52 0.90
CA PRO A 206 32.39 -20.70 1.32
C PRO A 206 31.74 -21.34 2.55
N LYS A 207 31.73 -22.68 2.60
CA LYS A 207 31.19 -23.44 3.74
C LYS A 207 31.93 -23.23 5.06
N SER A 208 33.18 -22.77 5.00
CA SER A 208 33.91 -22.32 6.18
C SER A 208 33.25 -21.13 6.88
N ARG A 209 32.38 -20.39 6.17
CA ARG A 209 31.64 -19.24 6.67
C ARG A 209 30.16 -19.54 6.87
N LEU A 210 29.51 -20.16 5.89
CA LEU A 210 28.08 -20.45 5.91
C LEU A 210 27.80 -21.85 5.36
N THR A 211 27.19 -22.69 6.18
CA THR A 211 26.77 -24.05 5.78
C THR A 211 25.29 -24.15 5.42
N TRP A 212 24.48 -23.14 5.76
CA TRP A 212 23.04 -23.15 5.56
C TRP A 212 22.63 -22.51 4.22
N GLY A 213 22.57 -23.34 3.18
CA GLY A 213 22.15 -22.99 1.83
C GLY A 213 22.30 -24.15 0.84
N VAL A 214 21.84 -23.97 -0.39
CA VAL A 214 21.95 -24.99 -1.46
C VAL A 214 23.40 -25.11 -1.94
N GLU A 215 23.98 -26.31 -1.90
CA GLU A 215 25.34 -26.55 -2.39
C GLU A 215 25.46 -26.38 -3.91
N LEU A 216 26.56 -25.77 -4.36
CA LEU A 216 26.85 -25.70 -5.79
C LEU A 216 27.08 -27.11 -6.35
N PRO A 217 26.48 -27.46 -7.50
CA PRO A 217 26.60 -28.80 -8.06
C PRO A 217 28.02 -29.14 -8.56
N PHE A 218 28.82 -28.12 -8.90
CA PHE A 218 30.18 -28.25 -9.41
C PHE A 218 31.28 -27.95 -8.39
N ASP A 219 30.95 -27.43 -7.20
CA ASP A 219 31.92 -27.21 -6.11
C ASP A 219 31.25 -27.32 -4.71
N PRO A 220 31.36 -28.47 -4.04
CA PRO A 220 30.67 -28.72 -2.79
C PRO A 220 31.25 -27.94 -1.60
N ASN A 221 32.34 -27.20 -1.76
CA ASN A 221 32.89 -26.35 -0.71
C ASN A 221 32.13 -25.03 -0.56
N PHE A 222 31.16 -24.77 -1.44
CA PHE A 222 30.40 -23.54 -1.50
C PHE A 222 28.90 -23.78 -1.43
N VAL A 223 28.20 -22.83 -0.81
CA VAL A 223 26.74 -22.72 -0.84
C VAL A 223 26.31 -21.51 -1.67
N THR A 224 25.12 -21.60 -2.24
CA THR A 224 24.53 -20.62 -3.14
C THR A 224 24.15 -19.35 -2.37
N TYR A 225 24.37 -18.19 -3.00
CA TYR A 225 23.88 -16.92 -2.49
C TYR A 225 22.35 -16.91 -2.49
N VAL A 226 21.77 -16.49 -1.36
CA VAL A 226 20.33 -16.57 -1.09
C VAL A 226 19.46 -15.99 -2.20
N TRP A 227 19.81 -14.86 -2.83
CA TRP A 227 18.99 -14.29 -3.90
C TRP A 227 18.98 -15.14 -5.19
N PHE A 228 20.08 -15.83 -5.49
CA PHE A 228 20.14 -16.70 -6.67
C PHE A 228 19.28 -17.95 -6.46
N ASP A 229 19.29 -18.49 -5.24
CA ASP A 229 18.41 -19.58 -4.80
C ASP A 229 16.94 -19.15 -4.78
N ALA A 230 16.63 -18.12 -3.99
CA ALA A 230 15.29 -17.60 -3.76
C ALA A 230 14.55 -17.26 -5.06
N LEU A 231 15.17 -16.58 -6.03
CA LEU A 231 14.48 -16.18 -7.25
C LEU A 231 14.03 -17.37 -8.13
N ILE A 232 14.69 -18.53 -8.02
CA ILE A 232 14.33 -19.75 -8.76
C ILE A 232 13.03 -20.38 -8.23
N ASN A 233 12.51 -19.95 -7.08
CA ASN A 233 11.24 -20.43 -6.53
C ASN A 233 10.09 -20.25 -7.54
N TYR A 234 10.13 -19.16 -8.32
CA TYR A 234 9.11 -18.85 -9.31
C TYR A 234 9.05 -19.87 -10.45
N LEU A 235 10.21 -20.31 -10.92
CA LEU A 235 10.32 -21.39 -11.91
C LEU A 235 9.92 -22.74 -11.30
N THR A 236 10.38 -23.01 -10.08
CA THR A 236 10.05 -24.26 -9.36
C THR A 236 8.54 -24.42 -9.22
N ALA A 237 7.85 -23.35 -8.83
CA ALA A 237 6.42 -23.33 -8.66
C ALA A 237 5.65 -23.60 -9.96
N ALA A 238 6.15 -23.07 -11.08
CA ALA A 238 5.63 -23.34 -12.42
C ALA A 238 6.02 -24.74 -12.97
N GLY A 239 6.77 -25.54 -12.18
CA GLY A 239 7.17 -26.89 -12.53
C GLY A 239 8.38 -26.99 -13.45
N TRP A 240 9.19 -25.93 -13.55
CA TRP A 240 10.41 -25.96 -14.35
C TRP A 240 11.41 -27.02 -13.83
N PRO A 241 12.12 -27.74 -14.72
CA PRO A 241 11.99 -27.76 -16.18
C PRO A 241 11.06 -28.87 -16.71
N ASP A 242 10.49 -29.70 -15.82
CA ASP A 242 9.91 -30.99 -16.20
C ASP A 242 8.40 -30.96 -16.46
N ALA A 243 7.68 -29.93 -16.00
CA ALA A 243 6.23 -29.85 -16.13
C ALA A 243 5.79 -29.56 -17.58
N PRO A 244 4.86 -30.34 -18.16
CA PRO A 244 4.40 -30.15 -19.55
C PRO A 244 3.76 -28.78 -19.83
N ASP A 245 3.22 -28.14 -18.81
CA ASP A 245 2.50 -26.87 -18.91
C ASP A 245 3.32 -25.68 -18.39
N PHE A 246 4.62 -25.87 -18.15
CA PHE A 246 5.55 -24.83 -17.69
C PHE A 246 5.50 -23.58 -18.57
N ASP A 247 5.70 -23.72 -19.89
CA ASP A 247 5.76 -22.56 -20.80
C ASP A 247 4.46 -21.74 -20.79
N ALA A 248 3.32 -22.43 -20.64
CA ALA A 248 2.02 -21.81 -20.62
C ALA A 248 1.73 -21.05 -19.30
N TRP A 249 2.26 -21.50 -18.16
CA TRP A 249 2.20 -20.74 -16.91
C TRP A 249 3.24 -19.62 -16.86
N TRP A 250 4.48 -19.93 -17.26
CA TRP A 250 5.58 -18.99 -17.18
C TRP A 250 5.41 -17.79 -18.12
N GLY A 251 4.86 -18.00 -19.32
CA GLY A 251 4.57 -16.91 -20.27
C GLY A 251 3.54 -15.87 -19.78
N VAL A 252 2.81 -16.17 -18.70
CA VAL A 252 1.84 -15.25 -18.08
C VAL A 252 2.21 -14.89 -16.63
N ALA A 253 3.44 -15.20 -16.20
CA ALA A 253 3.90 -14.94 -14.84
C ALA A 253 4.00 -13.44 -14.56
N GLU A 254 3.39 -13.02 -13.45
CA GLU A 254 3.50 -11.69 -12.89
C GLU A 254 4.04 -11.77 -11.47
N HIS A 255 4.95 -10.87 -11.13
CA HIS A 255 5.59 -10.81 -9.82
C HIS A 255 5.11 -9.57 -9.07
N LEU A 256 4.61 -9.75 -7.86
CA LEU A 256 4.28 -8.68 -6.93
C LEU A 256 5.39 -8.51 -5.90
N VAL A 257 5.95 -7.31 -5.77
CA VAL A 257 7.02 -7.04 -4.81
C VAL A 257 6.91 -5.66 -4.16
N ALA A 258 7.50 -5.51 -2.98
CA ALA A 258 7.76 -4.21 -2.38
C ALA A 258 8.99 -3.55 -3.03
N LYS A 259 9.07 -2.22 -2.93
CA LYS A 259 10.15 -1.44 -3.55
C LYS A 259 11.58 -1.73 -3.07
N ASP A 260 11.79 -2.31 -1.87
CA ASP A 260 13.14 -2.68 -1.38
C ASP A 260 13.81 -3.76 -2.23
N ILE A 261 13.00 -4.64 -2.83
CA ILE A 261 13.51 -5.78 -3.58
C ILE A 261 13.31 -5.60 -5.09
N LEU A 262 13.18 -4.34 -5.53
CA LEU A 262 13.10 -3.95 -6.94
C LEU A 262 14.31 -4.46 -7.73
N LYS A 263 15.53 -4.16 -7.28
CA LYS A 263 16.77 -4.53 -8.00
C LYS A 263 16.91 -6.05 -8.18
N PRO A 264 16.71 -6.90 -7.15
CA PRO A 264 16.68 -8.35 -7.35
C PRO A 264 15.69 -8.82 -8.42
N HIS A 265 14.48 -8.26 -8.47
CA HIS A 265 13.44 -8.74 -9.40
C HIS A 265 13.52 -8.12 -10.79
N ALA A 266 13.96 -6.87 -10.90
CA ALA A 266 14.04 -6.13 -12.16
C ALA A 266 15.39 -6.29 -12.87
N VAL A 267 16.43 -6.77 -12.17
CA VAL A 267 17.79 -6.89 -12.71
C VAL A 267 18.36 -8.30 -12.52
N PHE A 268 18.47 -8.79 -11.28
CA PHE A 268 19.13 -10.08 -11.04
C PHE A 268 18.32 -11.21 -11.67
N TRP A 269 17.01 -11.21 -11.41
CA TRP A 269 16.13 -12.25 -11.91
C TRP A 269 16.08 -12.34 -13.44
N PRO A 270 15.79 -11.26 -14.19
CA PRO A 270 15.75 -11.33 -15.63
C PRO A 270 17.11 -11.65 -16.25
N THR A 271 18.23 -11.17 -15.69
CA THR A 271 19.56 -11.57 -16.20
C THR A 271 19.84 -13.05 -15.95
N MET A 272 19.42 -13.62 -14.82
CA MET A 272 19.47 -15.07 -14.58
C MET A 272 18.63 -15.85 -15.60
N LEU A 273 17.41 -15.39 -15.90
CA LEU A 273 16.53 -15.99 -16.91
C LEU A 273 17.18 -15.97 -18.30
N LEU A 274 17.76 -14.83 -18.70
CA LEU A 274 18.50 -14.71 -19.96
C LEU A 274 19.69 -15.67 -20.01
N ALA A 275 20.45 -15.82 -18.92
CA ALA A 275 21.55 -16.77 -18.83
C ALA A 275 21.07 -18.22 -18.93
N MET A 276 19.94 -18.56 -18.31
CA MET A 276 19.29 -19.86 -18.46
C MET A 276 18.71 -20.07 -19.88
N GLY A 277 18.51 -19.01 -20.66
CA GLY A 277 17.89 -19.06 -21.99
C GLY A 277 16.37 -19.21 -21.91
N LEU A 278 15.77 -18.76 -20.81
CA LEU A 278 14.33 -18.77 -20.57
C LEU A 278 13.72 -17.41 -20.95
N PRO A 279 12.44 -17.37 -21.38
CA PRO A 279 11.78 -16.10 -21.61
C PRO A 279 11.62 -15.34 -20.28
N LEU A 280 11.54 -14.01 -20.37
CA LEU A 280 11.26 -13.17 -19.21
C LEU A 280 9.78 -13.27 -18.82
N TYR A 281 9.51 -13.06 -17.53
CA TYR A 281 8.14 -12.96 -17.00
C TYR A 281 7.41 -11.74 -17.60
N LYS A 282 6.09 -11.69 -17.45
CA LYS A 282 5.24 -10.70 -18.13
C LYS A 282 5.29 -9.32 -17.48
N HIS A 283 5.05 -9.25 -16.17
CA HIS A 283 4.99 -7.99 -15.42
C HIS A 283 5.67 -8.11 -14.04
N LEU A 284 6.39 -7.07 -13.64
CA LEU A 284 6.83 -6.80 -12.27
C LEU A 284 5.98 -5.65 -11.72
N ASN A 285 5.09 -5.98 -10.79
CA ASN A 285 4.20 -5.05 -10.10
C ASN A 285 4.82 -4.67 -8.74
N VAL A 286 5.17 -3.39 -8.58
CA VAL A 286 5.94 -2.88 -7.44
C VAL A 286 5.09 -1.94 -6.59
N HIS A 287 4.96 -2.24 -5.30
CA HIS A 287 4.22 -1.43 -4.34
C HIS A 287 5.15 -0.73 -3.32
N GLY A 288 4.62 0.31 -2.67
CA GLY A 288 5.32 1.02 -1.60
C GLY A 288 5.20 0.32 -0.23
N TYR A 289 5.60 1.02 0.82
CA TYR A 289 5.55 0.52 2.18
C TYR A 289 4.29 0.94 2.92
N TRP A 290 3.89 0.07 3.86
CA TRP A 290 3.10 0.50 5.01
C TRP A 290 4.03 1.10 6.07
N LEU A 291 3.77 2.37 6.40
CA LEU A 291 4.46 3.13 7.43
C LEU A 291 3.58 3.20 8.68
N VAL A 292 4.20 3.29 9.85
CA VAL A 292 3.51 3.55 11.12
C VAL A 292 4.23 4.71 11.78
N ARG A 293 3.51 5.80 12.06
CA ARG A 293 4.09 7.09 12.53
C ARG A 293 5.20 7.58 11.58
N ASP A 294 4.94 7.54 10.28
CA ASP A 294 5.85 7.95 9.19
C ASP A 294 7.21 7.23 9.16
N THR A 295 7.30 6.07 9.81
CA THR A 295 8.51 5.23 9.81
C THR A 295 8.19 3.82 9.33
N LYS A 296 9.16 3.17 8.68
CA LYS A 296 9.03 1.75 8.28
C LYS A 296 8.82 0.91 9.55
N MET A 297 7.89 -0.05 9.50
CA MET A 297 7.66 -0.96 10.60
C MET A 297 8.94 -1.75 10.92
N SER A 298 9.31 -1.79 12.20
CA SER A 298 10.40 -2.64 12.68
C SER A 298 10.16 -3.06 14.12
N LYS A 299 10.58 -4.29 14.46
CA LYS A 299 10.49 -4.80 15.83
C LYS A 299 11.28 -3.95 16.82
N SER A 300 12.42 -3.41 16.40
CA SER A 300 13.26 -2.53 17.22
C SER A 300 12.58 -1.23 17.62
N LEU A 301 11.66 -0.72 16.80
CA LEU A 301 10.90 0.50 17.08
C LEU A 301 9.57 0.22 17.81
N GLY A 302 9.19 -1.05 17.98
CA GLY A 302 7.94 -1.44 18.64
C GLY A 302 6.67 -0.94 17.93
N ASN A 303 6.75 -0.60 16.64
CA ASN A 303 5.67 -0.03 15.84
C ASN A 303 5.04 -1.05 14.87
N VAL A 304 5.25 -2.35 15.09
CA VAL A 304 4.75 -3.41 14.22
C VAL A 304 3.26 -3.60 14.45
N VAL A 305 2.47 -3.55 13.37
CA VAL A 305 1.05 -3.90 13.41
C VAL A 305 0.89 -5.36 13.05
N GLU A 306 0.23 -6.11 13.93
CA GLU A 306 -0.06 -7.53 13.71
C GLU A 306 -1.34 -7.69 12.87
N PRO A 307 -1.30 -8.43 11.74
CA PRO A 307 -2.48 -8.65 10.89
C PRO A 307 -3.66 -9.27 11.64
N ARG A 308 -3.38 -10.16 12.61
CA ARG A 308 -4.39 -10.81 13.44
C ARG A 308 -5.16 -9.81 14.30
N GLU A 309 -4.48 -8.80 14.84
CA GLU A 309 -5.13 -7.77 15.65
C GLU A 309 -6.05 -6.89 14.80
N MET A 310 -5.63 -6.53 13.58
CA MET A 310 -6.49 -5.80 12.63
C MET A 310 -7.74 -6.61 12.25
N ALA A 311 -7.56 -7.90 11.93
CA ALA A 311 -8.64 -8.80 11.60
C ALA A 311 -9.60 -9.02 12.79
N ALA A 312 -9.08 -9.17 14.00
CA ALA A 312 -9.89 -9.31 15.21
C ALA A 312 -10.76 -8.07 15.48
N LYS A 313 -10.27 -6.88 15.12
CA LYS A 313 -10.98 -5.62 15.35
C LYS A 313 -12.09 -5.35 14.33
N ALA A 314 -11.82 -5.49 13.03
CA ALA A 314 -12.74 -5.08 11.95
C ALA A 314 -13.27 -6.26 11.11
N GLY A 315 -12.95 -7.49 11.50
CA GLY A 315 -13.11 -8.66 10.64
C GLY A 315 -12.16 -8.67 9.45
N LEU A 316 -12.12 -9.80 8.74
CA LEU A 316 -11.30 -9.95 7.53
C LEU A 316 -11.70 -8.98 6.41
N SER A 317 -13.01 -8.79 6.23
CA SER A 317 -13.55 -7.88 5.22
C SER A 317 -13.08 -6.43 5.45
N GLY A 318 -13.16 -5.94 6.70
CA GLY A 318 -12.69 -4.60 7.06
C GLY A 318 -11.19 -4.42 6.83
N MET A 319 -10.37 -5.38 7.29
CA MET A 319 -8.92 -5.37 7.10
C MET A 319 -8.55 -5.35 5.61
N ARG A 320 -9.07 -6.28 4.82
CA ARG A 320 -8.73 -6.42 3.40
C ARG A 320 -9.17 -5.23 2.57
N TYR A 321 -10.38 -4.71 2.82
CA TYR A 321 -10.88 -3.51 2.19
C TYR A 321 -9.98 -2.31 2.48
N PHE A 322 -9.64 -2.08 3.76
CA PHE A 322 -8.76 -0.98 4.13
C PHE A 322 -7.39 -1.06 3.43
N LEU A 323 -6.76 -2.24 3.43
CA LEU A 323 -5.47 -2.45 2.80
C LEU A 323 -5.48 -2.12 1.30
N LEU A 324 -6.55 -2.47 0.59
CA LEU A 324 -6.68 -2.24 -0.85
C LEU A 324 -7.20 -0.82 -1.18
N ARG A 325 -7.99 -0.21 -0.30
CA ARG A 325 -8.61 1.11 -0.52
C ARG A 325 -7.68 2.27 -0.18
N GLU A 326 -6.91 2.13 0.89
CA GLU A 326 -6.10 3.22 1.47
C GLU A 326 -4.78 3.44 0.71
N MET A 327 -4.08 2.35 0.36
CA MET A 327 -2.80 2.47 -0.33
C MET A 327 -3.01 2.73 -1.83
N VAL A 328 -2.45 3.83 -2.32
CA VAL A 328 -2.24 4.02 -3.76
C VAL A 328 -1.07 3.13 -4.18
N PHE A 329 -1.35 2.15 -5.05
CA PHE A 329 -0.37 1.15 -5.44
C PHE A 329 0.89 1.81 -6.06
N GLY A 330 2.06 1.45 -5.53
CA GLY A 330 3.35 2.05 -5.88
C GLY A 330 3.73 3.31 -5.11
N ALA A 331 2.88 3.80 -4.21
CA ALA A 331 3.21 4.82 -3.22
C ALA A 331 3.27 4.21 -1.81
N ASP A 332 3.94 4.91 -0.89
CA ASP A 332 3.90 4.55 0.52
C ASP A 332 2.57 5.01 1.12
N ALA A 333 2.07 4.28 2.13
CA ALA A 333 0.88 4.64 2.88
C ALA A 333 1.13 4.51 4.37
N SER A 334 0.58 5.44 5.16
CA SER A 334 0.70 5.41 6.62
C SER A 334 -0.52 4.74 7.24
N PHE A 335 -0.30 3.74 8.08
CA PHE A 335 -1.32 3.14 8.92
C PHE A 335 -1.52 3.99 10.19
N THR A 336 -2.77 4.34 10.46
CA THR A 336 -3.23 4.90 11.73
C THR A 336 -4.50 4.19 12.16
N GLU A 337 -4.68 4.04 13.48
CA GLU A 337 -5.87 3.40 14.01
C GLU A 337 -7.13 4.22 13.71
N GLU A 338 -6.99 5.55 13.74
CA GLU A 338 -8.04 6.50 13.36
C GLU A 338 -8.41 6.37 11.89
N GLY A 339 -7.42 6.24 10.99
CA GLY A 339 -7.65 6.05 9.56
C GLY A 339 -8.34 4.72 9.28
N PHE A 340 -7.92 3.65 9.95
CA PHE A 340 -8.52 2.34 9.80
C PHE A 340 -9.99 2.30 10.24
N VAL A 341 -10.28 2.77 11.47
CA VAL A 341 -11.65 2.84 11.99
C VAL A 341 -12.50 3.83 11.20
N GLY A 342 -11.93 4.98 10.80
CA GLY A 342 -12.59 5.99 10.01
C GLY A 342 -13.04 5.45 8.65
N ARG A 343 -12.14 4.81 7.91
CA ARG A 343 -12.44 4.20 6.60
C ARG A 343 -13.49 3.09 6.73
N PHE A 344 -13.37 2.23 7.74
CA PHE A 344 -14.36 1.18 7.98
C PHE A 344 -15.75 1.77 8.23
N ASN A 345 -15.85 2.75 9.13
CA ASN A 345 -17.13 3.32 9.51
C ASN A 345 -17.76 4.13 8.37
N ALA A 346 -16.97 4.93 7.64
CA ALA A 346 -17.47 5.72 6.53
C ALA A 346 -17.95 4.81 5.38
N ASP A 347 -17.05 4.04 4.80
CA ASP A 347 -17.34 3.28 3.60
C ASP A 347 -18.23 2.06 3.96
N LEU A 348 -17.76 1.17 4.84
CA LEU A 348 -18.41 -0.12 5.03
C LEU A 348 -19.67 -0.04 5.88
N ALA A 349 -19.62 0.64 7.03
CA ALA A 349 -20.76 0.69 7.93
C ALA A 349 -21.84 1.69 7.47
N ASN A 350 -21.46 2.94 7.21
CA ASN A 350 -22.40 4.02 6.94
C ASN A 350 -22.91 4.05 5.48
N ASP A 351 -22.07 3.72 4.49
CA ASP A 351 -22.51 3.71 3.09
C ASP A 351 -23.08 2.33 2.71
N LEU A 352 -22.21 1.32 2.56
CA LEU A 352 -22.60 0.02 2.00
C LEU A 352 -23.52 -0.77 2.95
N GLY A 353 -23.14 -0.88 4.22
CA GLY A 353 -23.88 -1.64 5.23
C GLY A 353 -25.27 -1.06 5.49
N ASN A 354 -25.35 0.26 5.65
CA ASN A 354 -26.64 0.95 5.80
C ASN A 354 -27.51 0.84 4.54
N LEU A 355 -26.95 1.03 3.34
CA LEU A 355 -27.67 0.83 2.08
C LEU A 355 -28.26 -0.56 2.00
N ALA A 356 -27.47 -1.60 2.30
CA ALA A 356 -27.92 -2.98 2.28
C ALA A 356 -29.07 -3.22 3.26
N ASN A 357 -28.89 -2.84 4.53
CA ASN A 357 -29.91 -3.05 5.55
C ASN A 357 -31.21 -2.28 5.23
N ARG A 358 -31.11 -1.01 4.82
CA ARG A 358 -32.26 -0.15 4.50
C ARG A 358 -33.05 -0.71 3.31
N THR A 359 -32.37 -1.14 2.25
CA THR A 359 -33.01 -1.66 1.04
C THR A 359 -33.70 -3.00 1.29
N LEU A 360 -33.06 -3.91 2.03
CA LEU A 360 -33.66 -5.18 2.44
C LEU A 360 -34.88 -4.96 3.36
N ALA A 361 -34.76 -4.10 4.37
CA ALA A 361 -35.86 -3.80 5.30
C ALA A 361 -37.07 -3.18 4.61
N MET A 362 -36.85 -2.28 3.64
CA MET A 362 -37.92 -1.73 2.80
C MET A 362 -38.61 -2.84 1.98
N THR A 363 -37.83 -3.73 1.37
CA THR A 363 -38.38 -4.85 0.58
C THR A 363 -39.20 -5.80 1.45
N ALA A 364 -38.72 -6.10 2.66
CA ALA A 364 -39.44 -6.89 3.65
C ALA A 364 -40.77 -6.24 4.04
N LYS A 365 -40.73 -4.94 4.33
CA LYS A 365 -41.89 -4.16 4.76
C LYS A 365 -42.96 -4.00 3.66
N TYR A 366 -42.53 -3.71 2.43
CA TYR A 366 -43.45 -3.36 1.36
C TYR A 366 -43.97 -4.57 0.59
N PHE A 367 -43.17 -5.64 0.53
CA PHE A 367 -43.45 -6.80 -0.34
C PHE A 367 -43.29 -8.16 0.36
N GLY A 368 -43.09 -8.20 1.69
CA GLY A 368 -42.89 -9.47 2.39
C GLY A 368 -41.58 -10.19 2.04
N SER A 369 -40.60 -9.44 1.54
CA SER A 369 -39.28 -9.95 1.10
C SER A 369 -39.28 -10.74 -0.21
N THR A 370 -40.38 -10.71 -0.97
CA THR A 370 -40.46 -11.27 -2.33
C THR A 370 -40.72 -10.15 -3.33
N LEU A 371 -39.87 -9.99 -4.34
CA LEU A 371 -40.00 -8.88 -5.29
C LEU A 371 -41.14 -9.10 -6.30
N PRO A 372 -42.04 -8.13 -6.53
CA PRO A 372 -42.95 -8.14 -7.67
C PRO A 372 -42.23 -7.78 -8.97
N ALA A 373 -42.92 -7.90 -10.12
CA ALA A 373 -42.32 -7.64 -11.44
C ALA A 373 -41.86 -6.20 -11.62
N GLY A 374 -42.75 -5.21 -11.47
CA GLY A 374 -42.42 -3.79 -11.65
C GLY A 374 -41.99 -3.45 -13.08
N GLU A 375 -42.81 -2.74 -13.84
CA GLU A 375 -42.51 -2.37 -15.23
C GLU A 375 -42.47 -0.85 -15.46
N GLU A 376 -43.00 -0.06 -14.53
CA GLU A 376 -43.02 1.39 -14.62
C GLU A 376 -41.62 2.00 -14.41
N ALA A 377 -41.04 2.51 -15.50
CA ALA A 377 -39.73 3.13 -15.55
C ALA A 377 -39.80 4.67 -15.71
N GLU A 378 -38.84 5.36 -15.09
CA GLU A 378 -38.64 6.81 -15.18
C GLU A 378 -37.18 7.11 -15.58
N PRO A 379 -36.85 8.31 -16.08
CA PRO A 379 -35.49 8.63 -16.55
C PRO A 379 -34.37 8.35 -15.55
N ALA A 380 -34.64 8.55 -14.25
CA ALA A 380 -33.70 8.27 -13.17
C ALA A 380 -33.24 6.80 -13.11
N ASP A 381 -34.05 5.85 -13.61
CA ASP A 381 -33.67 4.44 -13.69
C ASP A 381 -32.58 4.22 -14.74
N GLY A 382 -32.71 4.87 -15.90
CA GLY A 382 -31.72 4.84 -16.97
C GLY A 382 -30.40 5.50 -16.56
N GLU A 383 -30.46 6.58 -15.78
CA GLU A 383 -29.27 7.23 -15.22
C GLU A 383 -28.53 6.31 -14.24
N LEU A 384 -29.25 5.56 -13.39
CA LEU A 384 -28.65 4.57 -12.50
C LEU A 384 -28.00 3.41 -13.27
N VAL A 385 -28.66 2.92 -14.33
CA VAL A 385 -28.12 1.88 -15.23
C VAL A 385 -26.78 2.33 -15.82
N GLN A 386 -26.74 3.54 -16.41
CA GLN A 386 -25.51 4.09 -17.00
C GLN A 386 -24.40 4.29 -15.97
N LEU A 387 -24.75 4.74 -14.76
CA LEU A 387 -23.80 4.87 -13.66
C LEU A 387 -23.20 3.52 -13.27
N ALA A 388 -24.04 2.49 -13.15
CA ALA A 388 -23.59 1.14 -12.80
C ALA A 388 -22.65 0.56 -13.86
N GLU A 389 -23.01 0.67 -15.14
CA GLU A 389 -22.17 0.22 -16.26
C GLU A 389 -20.81 0.92 -16.27
N THR A 390 -20.80 2.24 -16.09
CA THR A 390 -19.57 3.04 -16.03
C THR A 390 -18.71 2.65 -14.84
N ALA A 391 -19.31 2.51 -13.65
CA ALA A 391 -18.61 2.12 -12.42
C ALA A 391 -17.97 0.73 -12.54
N VAL A 392 -18.71 -0.25 -13.07
CA VAL A 392 -18.20 -1.61 -13.29
C VAL A 392 -17.09 -1.63 -14.33
N ALA A 393 -17.27 -0.97 -15.48
CA ALA A 393 -16.23 -0.90 -16.51
C ALA A 393 -14.92 -0.30 -15.98
N ASN A 394 -15.02 0.80 -15.22
CA ASN A 394 -13.87 1.43 -14.58
C ASN A 394 -13.24 0.53 -13.51
N TYR A 395 -14.06 -0.10 -12.65
CA TYR A 395 -13.58 -1.05 -11.64
C TYR A 395 -12.76 -2.18 -12.30
N LEU A 396 -13.31 -2.87 -13.30
CA LEU A 396 -12.65 -3.99 -13.97
C LEU A 396 -11.33 -3.57 -14.63
N ALA A 397 -11.31 -2.43 -15.31
CA ALA A 397 -10.12 -1.92 -16.00
C ALA A 397 -9.00 -1.54 -15.01
N LEU A 398 -9.36 -0.86 -13.92
CA LEU A 398 -8.41 -0.40 -12.91
C LEU A 398 -7.90 -1.55 -12.03
N PHE A 399 -8.77 -2.50 -11.66
CA PHE A 399 -8.41 -3.64 -10.81
C PHE A 399 -7.39 -4.56 -11.50
N ARG A 400 -7.58 -4.84 -12.80
CA ARG A 400 -6.64 -5.61 -13.61
C ARG A 400 -5.25 -4.97 -13.70
N GLN A 401 -5.16 -3.66 -13.51
CA GLN A 401 -3.90 -2.90 -13.51
C GLN A 401 -3.33 -2.69 -12.10
N ALA A 402 -3.83 -3.42 -11.10
CA ALA A 402 -3.48 -3.26 -9.68
C ALA A 402 -3.75 -1.85 -9.11
N GLN A 403 -4.63 -1.04 -9.73
CA GLN A 403 -5.03 0.27 -9.24
C GLN A 403 -6.21 0.16 -8.26
N PHE A 404 -6.05 -0.65 -7.21
CA PHE A 404 -7.14 -1.06 -6.31
C PHE A 404 -7.89 0.10 -5.65
N SER A 405 -7.16 1.09 -5.12
CA SER A 405 -7.77 2.26 -4.48
C SER A 405 -8.74 2.99 -5.41
N ARG A 406 -8.33 3.20 -6.68
CA ARG A 406 -9.16 3.84 -7.70
C ARG A 406 -10.28 2.94 -8.20
N ALA A 407 -10.02 1.64 -8.33
CA ALA A 407 -11.04 0.67 -8.72
C ALA A 407 -12.18 0.65 -7.69
N LEU A 408 -11.83 0.57 -6.40
CA LEU A 408 -12.79 0.59 -5.29
C LEU A 408 -13.53 1.92 -5.21
N ASP A 409 -12.87 3.04 -5.43
CA ASP A 409 -13.53 4.36 -5.47
C ASP A 409 -14.53 4.48 -6.62
N ALA A 410 -14.17 3.99 -7.81
CA ALA A 410 -15.09 3.92 -8.96
C ALA A 410 -16.32 3.06 -8.67
N LEU A 411 -16.14 1.93 -7.96
CA LEU A 411 -17.27 1.12 -7.49
C LEU A 411 -18.09 1.84 -6.41
N TRP A 412 -17.44 2.65 -5.56
CA TRP A 412 -18.13 3.44 -4.54
C TRP A 412 -19.00 4.55 -5.10
N GLU A 413 -18.71 5.05 -6.31
CA GLU A 413 -19.65 5.94 -7.03
C GLU A 413 -21.01 5.29 -7.26
N LEU A 414 -21.05 3.98 -7.55
CA LEU A 414 -22.31 3.24 -7.63
C LEU A 414 -22.99 3.13 -6.27
N VAL A 415 -22.24 2.88 -5.18
CA VAL A 415 -22.80 2.83 -3.82
C VAL A 415 -23.44 4.17 -3.44
N ARG A 416 -22.73 5.29 -3.69
CA ARG A 416 -23.26 6.65 -3.49
C ARG A 416 -24.46 6.92 -4.38
N GLY A 417 -24.40 6.49 -5.65
CA GLY A 417 -25.49 6.61 -6.60
C GLY A 417 -26.76 5.89 -6.18
N LEU A 418 -26.64 4.66 -5.66
CA LEU A 418 -27.76 3.88 -5.14
C LEU A 418 -28.42 4.55 -3.93
N ASN A 419 -27.62 5.11 -3.02
CA ASN A 419 -28.16 5.87 -1.89
C ASN A 419 -28.95 7.10 -2.37
N ARG A 420 -28.38 7.89 -3.29
CA ARG A 420 -29.08 9.05 -3.90
C ARG A 420 -30.35 8.64 -4.64
N TYR A 421 -30.30 7.52 -5.37
CA TYR A 421 -31.44 7.00 -6.11
C TYR A 421 -32.60 6.63 -5.18
N ILE A 422 -32.33 5.91 -4.08
CA ILE A 422 -33.35 5.60 -3.07
C ILE A 422 -33.94 6.89 -2.48
N ASP A 423 -33.10 7.86 -2.15
CA ASP A 423 -33.57 9.09 -1.52
C ASP A 423 -34.43 9.94 -2.49
N ALA A 424 -34.03 10.02 -3.76
CA ALA A 424 -34.76 10.74 -4.79
C ALA A 424 -36.08 10.07 -5.19
N MET A 425 -36.10 8.74 -5.30
CA MET A 425 -37.31 7.99 -5.66
C MET A 425 -38.31 7.85 -4.50
N ALA A 426 -37.87 8.13 -3.27
CA ALA A 426 -38.68 8.09 -2.06
C ALA A 426 -39.63 6.88 -1.97
N PRO A 427 -39.12 5.62 -1.89
CA PRO A 427 -39.94 4.40 -1.82
C PRO A 427 -41.05 4.42 -0.77
N TRP A 428 -40.80 5.10 0.35
CA TRP A 428 -41.78 5.27 1.43
C TRP A 428 -43.00 6.11 1.03
N THR A 429 -42.85 7.04 0.09
CA THR A 429 -43.93 7.85 -0.46
C THR A 429 -44.71 7.03 -1.48
N LEU A 430 -44.00 6.37 -2.42
CA LEU A 430 -44.62 5.49 -3.42
C LEU A 430 -45.48 4.40 -2.76
N PHE A 431 -45.01 3.83 -1.66
CA PHE A 431 -45.77 2.85 -0.87
C PHE A 431 -47.05 3.45 -0.27
N LYS A 432 -46.99 4.66 0.30
CA LYS A 432 -48.17 5.34 0.87
C LYS A 432 -49.19 5.73 -0.19
N GLU A 433 -48.73 6.09 -1.38
CA GLU A 433 -49.58 6.46 -2.52
C GLU A 433 -50.15 5.23 -3.27
N GLY A 434 -49.71 4.02 -2.92
CA GLY A 434 -50.16 2.79 -3.58
C GLY A 434 -49.61 2.62 -5.00
N ARG A 435 -48.52 3.32 -5.36
CA ARG A 435 -47.81 3.14 -6.65
C ARG A 435 -46.92 1.89 -6.61
N VAL A 436 -47.57 0.73 -6.53
CA VAL A 436 -46.92 -0.57 -6.33
C VAL A 436 -45.96 -0.91 -7.46
N ASP A 437 -46.33 -0.64 -8.72
CA ASP A 437 -45.52 -1.02 -9.88
C ASP A 437 -44.22 -0.20 -9.95
N ARG A 438 -44.29 1.14 -9.82
CA ARG A 438 -43.11 1.99 -9.68
C ARG A 438 -42.22 1.59 -8.50
N LEU A 439 -42.83 1.36 -7.33
CA LEU A 439 -42.09 0.95 -6.14
C LEU A 439 -41.31 -0.35 -6.39
N ALA A 440 -41.91 -1.31 -7.10
CA ALA A 440 -41.26 -2.56 -7.47
C ALA A 440 -40.05 -2.32 -8.37
N THR A 441 -40.18 -1.50 -9.42
CA THR A 441 -39.07 -1.12 -10.31
C THR A 441 -37.91 -0.49 -9.52
N VAL A 442 -38.21 0.47 -8.65
CA VAL A 442 -37.20 1.16 -7.82
C VAL A 442 -36.45 0.17 -6.92
N MET A 443 -37.19 -0.72 -6.23
CA MET A 443 -36.56 -1.68 -5.33
C MET A 443 -35.74 -2.73 -6.08
N ARG A 444 -36.20 -3.19 -7.25
CA ARG A 444 -35.45 -4.13 -8.11
C ARG A 444 -34.16 -3.53 -8.64
N ASN A 445 -34.18 -2.26 -9.04
CA ASN A 445 -32.99 -1.53 -9.47
C ASN A 445 -32.00 -1.33 -8.31
N ALA A 446 -32.47 -0.86 -7.15
CA ALA A 446 -31.62 -0.67 -5.98
C ALA A 446 -30.94 -1.98 -5.54
N LEU A 447 -31.68 -3.08 -5.48
CA LEU A 447 -31.14 -4.40 -5.12
C LEU A 447 -30.24 -4.98 -6.21
N GLY A 448 -30.54 -4.75 -7.50
CA GLY A 448 -29.68 -5.15 -8.62
C GLY A 448 -28.32 -4.44 -8.58
N GLY A 449 -28.31 -3.14 -8.24
CA GLY A 449 -27.06 -2.40 -8.02
C GLY A 449 -26.28 -2.91 -6.82
N LEU A 450 -26.96 -3.19 -5.70
CA LEU A 450 -26.33 -3.77 -4.53
C LEU A 450 -25.72 -5.16 -4.81
N ARG A 451 -26.41 -5.98 -5.62
CA ARG A 451 -25.95 -7.27 -6.12
C ARG A 451 -24.70 -7.13 -6.98
N THR A 452 -24.67 -6.14 -7.87
CA THR A 452 -23.50 -5.79 -8.70
C THR A 452 -22.31 -5.37 -7.83
N VAL A 453 -22.53 -4.50 -6.84
CA VAL A 453 -21.49 -4.09 -5.88
C VAL A 453 -20.95 -5.30 -5.12
N ALA A 454 -21.83 -6.17 -4.61
CA ALA A 454 -21.44 -7.36 -3.87
C ALA A 454 -20.58 -8.31 -4.73
N ALA A 455 -20.97 -8.53 -5.99
CA ALA A 455 -20.22 -9.32 -6.96
C ALA A 455 -18.81 -8.75 -7.20
N CYS A 456 -18.71 -7.45 -7.49
CA CYS A 456 -17.42 -6.77 -7.67
C CYS A 456 -16.55 -6.76 -6.39
N LEU A 457 -17.14 -6.86 -5.19
CA LEU A 457 -16.37 -6.91 -3.95
C LEU A 457 -15.91 -8.31 -3.55
N LEU A 458 -16.35 -9.39 -4.22
CA LEU A 458 -15.91 -10.77 -3.92
C LEU A 458 -14.38 -10.97 -3.91
N PRO A 459 -13.57 -10.35 -4.79
CA PRO A 459 -12.11 -10.45 -4.70
C PRO A 459 -11.51 -9.80 -3.45
N VAL A 460 -12.21 -8.80 -2.90
CA VAL A 460 -11.71 -7.89 -1.86
C VAL A 460 -12.18 -8.35 -0.49
N MET A 461 -13.48 -8.59 -0.34
CA MET A 461 -14.17 -9.00 0.89
C MET A 461 -15.00 -10.29 0.66
N PRO A 462 -14.37 -11.46 0.43
CA PRO A 462 -15.05 -12.66 -0.03
C PRO A 462 -16.26 -13.06 0.83
N GLU A 463 -16.09 -13.09 2.16
CA GLU A 463 -17.14 -13.53 3.09
C GLU A 463 -18.31 -12.54 3.17
N ALA A 464 -18.04 -11.25 3.30
CA ALA A 464 -19.10 -10.24 3.37
C ALA A 464 -19.86 -10.12 2.05
N SER A 465 -19.15 -10.18 0.92
CA SER A 465 -19.77 -10.19 -0.41
C SER A 465 -20.62 -11.44 -0.64
N ALA A 466 -20.13 -12.63 -0.30
CA ALA A 466 -20.89 -13.86 -0.41
C ALA A 466 -22.14 -13.84 0.47
N THR A 467 -22.03 -13.30 1.69
CA THR A 467 -23.16 -13.12 2.61
C THR A 467 -24.20 -12.16 2.02
N LEU A 468 -23.76 -11.02 1.47
CA LEU A 468 -24.66 -10.05 0.84
C LEU A 468 -25.36 -10.63 -0.40
N LEU A 469 -24.63 -11.35 -1.27
CA LEU A 469 -25.22 -12.03 -2.42
C LEU A 469 -26.27 -13.06 -2.00
N THR A 470 -25.97 -13.86 -0.98
CA THR A 470 -26.92 -14.83 -0.39
C THR A 470 -28.16 -14.11 0.18
N GLN A 471 -27.98 -12.99 0.88
CA GLN A 471 -29.10 -12.16 1.37
C GLN A 471 -29.96 -11.60 0.23
N LEU A 472 -29.40 -11.44 -0.96
CA LEU A 472 -30.09 -11.01 -2.18
C LEU A 472 -30.64 -12.19 -3.01
N GLY A 473 -30.65 -13.41 -2.45
CA GLY A 473 -31.14 -14.60 -3.13
C GLY A 473 -30.27 -15.06 -4.30
N GLN A 474 -29.00 -14.66 -4.33
CA GLN A 474 -28.04 -15.03 -5.38
C GLN A 474 -27.08 -16.09 -4.88
N ASP A 475 -26.59 -16.94 -5.79
CA ASP A 475 -25.50 -17.86 -5.51
C ASP A 475 -24.14 -17.16 -5.74
N PRO A 476 -23.31 -16.97 -4.69
CA PRO A 476 -21.98 -16.41 -4.84
C PRO A 476 -21.06 -17.21 -5.76
N ALA A 477 -21.26 -18.53 -5.86
CA ALA A 477 -20.44 -19.40 -6.71
C ALA A 477 -20.75 -19.25 -8.21
N ALA A 478 -21.93 -18.73 -8.55
CA ALA A 478 -22.34 -18.49 -9.92
C ALA A 478 -21.85 -17.13 -10.48
N VAL A 479 -21.21 -16.29 -9.66
CA VAL A 479 -20.77 -14.96 -10.09
C VAL A 479 -19.63 -15.04 -11.10
N ASN A 480 -19.79 -14.34 -12.21
CA ASN A 480 -18.74 -14.06 -13.18
C ASN A 480 -18.68 -12.56 -13.46
N LEU A 481 -17.54 -11.93 -13.22
CA LEU A 481 -17.35 -10.49 -13.40
C LEU A 481 -17.43 -10.06 -14.88
N MET A 482 -17.24 -10.98 -15.82
CA MET A 482 -17.42 -10.70 -17.25
C MET A 482 -18.90 -10.65 -17.65
N ASP A 483 -19.80 -11.22 -16.85
CA ASP A 483 -21.24 -11.03 -17.05
C ASP A 483 -21.68 -9.64 -16.57
N GLU A 484 -21.12 -9.16 -15.45
CA GLU A 484 -21.34 -7.79 -14.97
C GLU A 484 -20.89 -6.72 -15.98
N ALA A 485 -19.86 -7.03 -16.76
CA ALA A 485 -19.35 -6.15 -17.81
C ALA A 485 -20.31 -5.99 -19.00
N LYS A 486 -21.31 -6.87 -19.15
CA LYS A 486 -22.24 -6.84 -20.31
C LYS A 486 -23.36 -5.82 -20.13
N GLY A 487 -23.61 -5.37 -18.91
CA GLY A 487 -24.65 -4.40 -18.62
C GLY A 487 -25.26 -4.57 -17.23
N PHE A 488 -26.01 -3.56 -16.80
CA PHE A 488 -26.73 -3.62 -15.54
C PHE A 488 -27.97 -4.52 -15.63
N THR A 489 -28.16 -5.36 -14.62
CA THR A 489 -29.35 -6.21 -14.50
C THR A 489 -30.10 -5.92 -13.19
N PRO A 490 -31.35 -5.44 -13.23
CA PRO A 490 -32.19 -5.34 -12.03
C PRO A 490 -32.41 -6.73 -11.41
N LEU A 491 -32.60 -6.79 -10.09
CA LEU A 491 -32.85 -8.09 -9.44
C LEU A 491 -34.13 -8.73 -10.01
N ALA A 492 -34.14 -10.05 -10.22
CA ALA A 492 -35.26 -10.72 -10.88
C ALA A 492 -36.55 -10.65 -10.04
N ALA A 493 -37.70 -10.62 -10.72
CA ALA A 493 -38.99 -10.76 -10.08
C ALA A 493 -39.09 -12.12 -9.37
N ALA A 494 -39.93 -12.21 -8.34
CA ALA A 494 -40.10 -13.36 -7.46
C ALA A 494 -38.82 -13.80 -6.70
N THR A 495 -37.74 -13.01 -6.75
CA THR A 495 -36.56 -13.27 -5.91
C THR A 495 -36.91 -13.07 -4.45
N GLN A 496 -36.60 -14.07 -3.63
CA GLN A 496 -36.68 -13.98 -2.18
C GLN A 496 -35.39 -13.35 -1.64
N VAL A 497 -35.53 -12.31 -0.82
CA VAL A 497 -34.41 -11.64 -0.15
C VAL A 497 -34.52 -11.80 1.38
N ALA A 498 -33.41 -11.58 2.07
CA ALA A 498 -33.39 -11.48 3.52
C ALA A 498 -34.14 -10.23 4.01
N ALA A 499 -34.66 -10.28 5.24
CA ALA A 499 -35.43 -9.16 5.77
C ALA A 499 -34.56 -7.97 6.20
N THR A 500 -33.34 -8.23 6.68
CA THR A 500 -32.39 -7.23 7.19
C THR A 500 -30.96 -7.68 6.95
N SER A 501 -30.00 -6.78 7.18
CA SER A 501 -28.57 -7.10 7.14
C SER A 501 -27.81 -6.40 8.27
N ASN A 502 -26.74 -7.04 8.74
CA ASN A 502 -25.84 -6.52 9.78
C ASN A 502 -24.37 -6.85 9.43
N LEU A 503 -23.97 -6.60 8.18
CA LEU A 503 -22.65 -6.99 7.66
C LEU A 503 -21.49 -6.23 8.33
N PHE A 504 -21.68 -4.94 8.59
CA PHE A 504 -20.63 -4.04 9.03
C PHE A 504 -21.08 -3.27 10.27
N PRO A 505 -21.11 -3.91 11.45
CA PRO A 505 -21.37 -3.20 12.69
C PRO A 505 -20.30 -2.12 12.90
N ARG A 506 -20.73 -0.91 13.26
CA ARG A 506 -19.82 0.22 13.46
C ARG A 506 -18.76 -0.12 14.51
N LEU A 507 -17.54 0.32 14.25
CA LEU A 507 -16.43 0.24 15.19
C LEU A 507 -16.42 1.47 16.09
N ASP A 508 -16.09 1.26 17.36
CA ASP A 508 -15.86 2.36 18.28
C ASP A 508 -14.63 3.16 17.86
N PRO A 509 -14.69 4.50 17.91
CA PRO A 509 -13.52 5.33 17.68
C PRO A 509 -12.41 4.93 18.66
N PRO A 510 -11.14 4.91 18.23
CA PRO A 510 -10.05 4.56 19.12
C PRO A 510 -10.04 5.49 20.33
N VAL A 511 -9.89 4.90 21.53
CA VAL A 511 -9.70 5.67 22.75
C VAL A 511 -8.38 6.42 22.59
N ARG A 512 -8.44 7.76 22.61
CA ARG A 512 -7.22 8.57 22.67
C ARG A 512 -6.56 8.28 24.01
N GLU A 513 -5.51 7.48 24.02
CA GLU A 513 -4.57 7.50 25.13
C GLU A 513 -3.93 8.89 25.13
N GLU A 514 -4.36 9.74 26.06
CA GLU A 514 -3.58 10.91 26.43
C GLU A 514 -2.20 10.37 26.81
N ALA A 515 -1.19 10.63 25.98
CA ALA A 515 0.19 10.29 26.27
C ALA A 515 0.51 10.78 27.68
N ALA A 516 0.60 9.84 28.62
CA ALA A 516 0.95 10.15 29.99
C ALA A 516 2.31 10.83 29.96
N ALA A 517 2.31 12.15 30.19
CA ALA A 517 3.53 12.88 30.47
C ALA A 517 4.30 12.10 31.55
N PRO A 518 5.62 11.88 31.40
CA PRO A 518 6.39 11.16 32.40
C PRO A 518 6.16 11.82 33.76
N LYS A 519 5.66 11.02 34.72
CA LYS A 519 5.41 11.47 36.10
C LYS A 519 6.74 11.94 36.68
N ALA A 520 6.95 13.26 36.68
CA ALA A 520 7.99 13.88 37.47
C ALA A 520 7.74 13.55 38.94
N VAL A 521 8.75 12.96 39.57
CA VAL A 521 8.83 12.73 41.01
C VAL A 521 8.60 14.06 41.72
N LYS A 522 7.58 14.13 42.57
CA LYS A 522 7.27 15.29 43.42
C LYS A 522 8.32 15.40 44.54
N PRO A 523 8.96 16.57 44.74
CA PRO A 523 9.40 16.99 46.06
C PRO A 523 8.24 17.69 46.79
N ALA A 524 8.28 17.59 48.12
CA ALA A 524 7.23 17.99 49.05
C ALA A 524 6.90 19.50 49.03
N LYS A 525 5.63 19.81 49.33
CA LYS A 525 5.09 21.15 49.63
C LYS A 525 5.73 21.73 50.90
N PRO A 526 5.75 23.07 51.02
CA PRO A 526 4.87 23.65 52.04
C PRO A 526 4.08 24.90 51.59
N ALA A 527 2.89 24.99 52.20
CA ALA A 527 2.12 26.16 52.67
C ALA A 527 1.54 27.21 51.69
N GLN A 528 0.35 27.68 52.10
CA GLN A 528 -0.64 28.53 51.42
C GLN A 528 -0.26 30.02 51.35
N ALA A 529 -0.76 30.73 50.33
CA ALA A 529 -1.52 31.98 50.50
C ALA A 529 -2.24 32.37 49.19
N ASP A 530 -3.18 33.31 49.30
CA ASP A 530 -4.46 33.43 48.60
C ASP A 530 -4.45 34.30 47.32
N LYS A 531 -5.51 34.10 46.50
CA LYS A 531 -6.14 35.00 45.50
C LYS A 531 -5.37 35.55 44.29
N GLY A 532 -5.92 35.25 43.10
CA GLY A 532 -5.81 36.13 41.93
C GLY A 532 -6.24 35.51 40.60
N LYS A 533 -7.43 35.86 40.11
CA LYS A 533 -7.96 35.50 38.77
C LYS A 533 -6.93 35.77 37.67
N SER A 534 -6.70 34.81 36.76
CA SER A 534 -6.20 35.12 35.41
C SER A 534 -6.60 34.07 34.36
N LYS A 535 -7.44 34.56 33.44
CA LYS A 535 -7.64 34.23 32.01
C LYS A 535 -7.16 32.88 31.48
N GLU A 536 -8.13 32.09 31.01
CA GLU A 536 -7.94 31.00 30.03
C GLU A 536 -7.12 31.46 28.83
N ALA A 537 -6.08 30.67 28.51
CA ALA A 537 -5.46 30.60 27.20
C ALA A 537 -6.18 29.53 26.37
N PRO A 538 -6.30 29.68 25.04
CA PRO A 538 -7.13 28.79 24.23
C PRO A 538 -6.57 27.37 24.14
N ALA A 539 -7.48 26.40 24.26
CA ALA A 539 -7.23 24.98 24.03
C ALA A 539 -6.66 24.70 22.63
N LYS A 540 -5.82 23.67 22.52
CA LYS A 540 -5.34 23.12 21.25
C LYS A 540 -6.54 22.64 20.41
N PRO A 541 -6.58 22.89 19.09
CA PRO A 541 -7.68 22.41 18.26
C PRO A 541 -7.58 20.89 18.11
N GLY A 542 -8.73 20.22 18.25
CA GLY A 542 -8.92 18.83 17.82
C GLY A 542 -8.86 18.69 16.29
N PRO A 543 -9.12 17.50 15.74
CA PRO A 543 -9.17 17.31 14.29
C PRO A 543 -10.16 18.31 13.69
N ALA A 544 -9.72 19.02 12.65
CA ALA A 544 -10.54 20.00 11.97
C ALA A 544 -11.76 19.31 11.35
N ALA A 545 -12.93 19.93 11.45
CA ALA A 545 -14.11 19.49 10.71
C ALA A 545 -13.79 19.48 9.21
N GLU A 546 -14.41 18.55 8.47
CA GLU A 546 -14.39 18.57 7.01
C GLU A 546 -14.98 19.91 6.53
N VAL A 547 -14.32 20.51 5.54
CA VAL A 547 -14.73 21.79 4.93
C VAL A 547 -15.01 21.56 3.45
N GLU A 548 -15.99 22.27 2.92
CA GLU A 548 -16.32 22.18 1.49
C GLU A 548 -15.22 22.86 0.65
N TYR A 549 -15.11 22.50 -0.64
CA TYR A 549 -14.16 23.16 -1.54
C TYR A 549 -14.34 24.68 -1.57
N ASP A 550 -15.59 25.15 -1.48
CA ASP A 550 -15.92 26.57 -1.42
C ASP A 550 -15.30 27.29 -0.22
N ASP A 551 -15.06 26.58 0.89
CA ASP A 551 -14.35 27.13 2.05
C ASP A 551 -12.85 27.31 1.78
N PHE A 552 -12.25 26.41 1.01
CA PHE A 552 -10.88 26.57 0.54
C PHE A 552 -10.76 27.67 -0.53
N ALA A 553 -11.71 27.74 -1.47
CA ALA A 553 -11.75 28.76 -2.52
C ALA A 553 -11.87 30.20 -1.96
N LYS A 554 -12.43 30.35 -0.75
CA LYS A 554 -12.48 31.61 0.00
C LYS A 554 -11.11 32.09 0.47
N LEU A 555 -10.06 31.26 0.51
CA LEU A 555 -8.72 31.66 0.93
C LEU A 555 -7.95 32.29 -0.23
N ASP A 556 -7.31 33.44 0.03
CA ASP A 556 -6.34 34.07 -0.88
C ASP A 556 -4.94 33.66 -0.42
N LEU A 557 -4.43 32.59 -1.00
CA LEU A 557 -3.08 32.09 -0.75
C LEU A 557 -2.15 32.60 -1.85
N ARG A 558 -1.06 33.28 -1.48
CA ARG A 558 -0.08 33.83 -2.43
C ARG A 558 1.33 33.46 -2.05
N LEU A 559 2.18 33.25 -3.05
CA LEU A 559 3.62 33.19 -2.84
C LEU A 559 4.19 34.61 -2.78
N GLY A 560 4.96 34.90 -1.74
CA GLY A 560 5.63 36.19 -1.55
C GLY A 560 7.12 36.05 -1.37
N LYS A 561 7.87 37.12 -1.68
CA LYS A 561 9.30 37.22 -1.40
C LYS A 561 9.54 38.11 -0.19
N VAL A 562 10.27 37.62 0.80
CA VAL A 562 10.60 38.41 1.99
C VAL A 562 11.59 39.52 1.64
N VAL A 563 11.23 40.77 1.94
CA VAL A 563 12.04 41.97 1.66
C VAL A 563 12.66 42.58 2.91
N SER A 564 12.08 42.37 4.09
CA SER A 564 12.73 42.72 5.36
C SER A 564 12.19 41.90 6.54
N VAL A 565 13.04 41.73 7.55
CA VAL A 565 12.73 40.99 8.78
C VAL A 565 13.27 41.75 9.98
N ALA A 566 12.42 42.00 10.98
CA ALA A 566 12.82 42.64 12.23
C ALA A 566 12.22 41.92 13.45
N PRO A 567 12.93 41.83 14.59
CA PRO A 567 12.34 41.32 15.83
C PRO A 567 11.19 42.20 16.30
N VAL A 568 10.13 41.58 16.82
CA VAL A 568 9.06 42.32 17.50
C VAL A 568 9.59 42.79 18.88
N PRO A 569 9.55 44.10 19.19
CA PRO A 569 10.01 44.60 20.48
C PRO A 569 9.28 43.91 21.66
N GLY A 570 10.04 43.31 22.57
CA GLY A 570 9.51 42.62 23.75
C GLY A 570 8.85 41.25 23.46
N ALA A 571 9.16 40.62 22.33
CA ALA A 571 8.71 39.26 22.01
C ALA A 571 9.80 38.42 21.32
N ASP A 572 10.39 37.48 22.07
CA ASP A 572 11.56 36.70 21.65
C ASP A 572 11.26 35.66 20.56
N ARG A 573 9.98 35.42 20.26
CA ARG A 573 9.52 34.38 19.33
C ARG A 573 8.96 34.92 18.01
N LEU A 574 8.85 36.24 17.86
CA LEU A 574 8.11 36.85 16.77
C LEU A 574 9.00 37.75 15.90
N TYR A 575 8.85 37.62 14.58
CA TYR A 575 9.36 38.56 13.61
C TYR A 575 8.24 39.37 12.96
N ILE A 576 8.56 40.63 12.66
CA ILE A 576 7.86 41.47 11.70
C ILE A 576 8.51 41.19 10.35
N VAL A 577 7.76 40.55 9.47
CA VAL A 577 8.20 40.19 8.11
C VAL A 577 7.47 41.09 7.13
N GLN A 578 8.22 41.80 6.27
CA GLN A 578 7.67 42.47 5.10
C GLN A 578 7.88 41.55 3.91
N ALA A 579 6.79 41.18 3.22
CA ALA A 579 6.84 40.32 2.04
C ALA A 579 6.21 41.00 0.83
N ASP A 580 6.93 41.04 -0.28
CA ASP A 580 6.37 41.39 -1.58
C ASP A 580 5.47 40.23 -2.06
N ILE A 581 4.18 40.52 -2.21
CA ILE A 581 3.16 39.58 -2.70
C ILE A 581 2.45 40.12 -3.95
N GLY A 582 3.14 40.97 -4.73
CA GLY A 582 2.58 41.59 -5.93
C GLY A 582 1.59 42.73 -5.64
N GLU A 583 1.72 43.38 -4.48
CA GLU A 583 0.93 44.56 -4.08
C GLU A 583 1.75 45.85 -4.21
N GLU A 584 1.10 47.02 -4.17
CA GLU A 584 1.77 48.33 -4.28
C GLU A 584 2.83 48.57 -3.18
N ALA A 585 2.66 47.93 -2.02
CA ALA A 585 3.63 47.93 -0.93
C ALA A 585 3.80 46.52 -0.34
N PRO A 586 4.99 46.19 0.19
CA PRO A 586 5.19 44.93 0.89
C PRO A 586 4.20 44.73 2.03
N ARG A 587 3.66 43.52 2.15
CA ARG A 587 2.70 43.17 3.18
C ARG A 587 3.39 42.81 4.48
N GLN A 588 2.97 43.45 5.56
CA GLN A 588 3.46 43.17 6.91
C GLN A 588 2.76 41.95 7.52
N VAL A 589 3.53 40.92 7.85
CA VAL A 589 3.08 39.73 8.57
C VAL A 589 3.91 39.55 9.84
N VAL A 590 3.24 39.36 10.98
CA VAL A 590 3.92 39.02 12.24
C VAL A 590 3.90 37.51 12.40
N ALA A 591 5.07 36.87 12.35
CA ALA A 591 5.20 35.42 12.30
C ALA A 591 6.08 34.85 13.42
N GLY A 592 5.69 33.69 13.94
CA GLY A 592 6.39 32.97 15.01
C GLY A 592 7.62 32.18 14.53
N LEU A 593 8.52 32.84 13.79
CA LEU A 593 9.65 32.20 13.12
C LEU A 593 10.98 32.34 13.87
N ALA A 594 11.07 33.22 14.87
CA ALA A 594 12.35 33.59 15.49
C ALA A 594 13.04 32.48 16.29
N GLU A 595 12.32 31.44 16.71
CA GLU A 595 12.92 30.27 17.37
C GLU A 595 13.55 29.27 16.39
N HIS A 596 13.24 29.38 15.10
CA HIS A 596 13.57 28.37 14.10
C HIS A 596 14.37 28.90 12.90
N PHE A 597 14.33 30.21 12.66
CA PHE A 597 15.01 30.85 11.54
C PHE A 597 15.73 32.10 12.02
N LYS A 598 16.90 32.36 11.46
CA LYS A 598 17.58 33.65 11.63
C LYS A 598 17.09 34.66 10.58
N PRO A 599 17.16 35.98 10.83
CA PRO A 599 16.70 36.99 9.87
C PRO A 599 17.38 36.87 8.49
N GLU A 600 18.65 36.47 8.45
CA GLU A 600 19.43 36.33 7.21
C GLU A 600 18.96 35.15 6.36
N GLU A 601 18.39 34.11 6.97
CA GLU A 601 17.84 32.92 6.30
C GLU A 601 16.47 33.21 5.68
N LEU A 602 15.77 34.21 6.23
CA LEU A 602 14.45 34.62 5.76
C LEU A 602 14.53 35.68 4.67
N LEU A 603 15.56 36.53 4.69
CA LEU A 603 15.68 37.62 3.72
C LEU A 603 15.83 37.08 2.28
N GLY A 604 14.93 37.47 1.40
CA GLY A 604 14.89 36.99 0.01
C GLY A 604 14.26 35.62 -0.20
N ALA A 605 13.91 34.89 0.86
CA ALA A 605 13.22 33.61 0.77
C ALA A 605 11.80 33.78 0.21
N GLN A 606 11.31 32.77 -0.50
CA GLN A 606 9.90 32.67 -0.88
C GLN A 606 9.09 32.08 0.27
N VAL A 607 7.90 32.61 0.52
CA VAL A 607 6.99 32.17 1.58
C VAL A 607 5.56 32.15 1.08
N THR A 608 4.78 31.14 1.47
CA THR A 608 3.33 31.14 1.21
C THR A 608 2.60 31.93 2.29
N ILE A 609 1.75 32.87 1.88
CA ILE A 609 1.00 33.77 2.77
C ILE A 609 -0.50 33.62 2.53
N VAL A 610 -1.26 33.47 3.61
CA VAL A 610 -2.72 33.71 3.59
C VAL A 610 -2.97 35.21 3.67
N ALA A 611 -3.36 35.80 2.55
CA ALA A 611 -3.41 37.25 2.34
C ALA A 611 -4.75 37.88 2.78
N ASN A 612 -5.85 37.12 2.81
CA ASN A 612 -7.18 37.67 3.09
C ASN A 612 -7.72 37.39 4.52
N LEU A 613 -6.83 37.13 5.48
CA LEU A 613 -7.20 37.06 6.89
C LEU A 613 -7.50 38.46 7.47
N LYS A 614 -8.48 38.56 8.37
CA LYS A 614 -8.73 39.81 9.11
C LYS A 614 -7.47 40.22 9.88
N PRO A 615 -7.01 41.48 9.79
CA PRO A 615 -5.82 41.92 10.49
C PRO A 615 -5.90 41.70 11.99
N ARG A 616 -4.81 41.21 12.59
CA ARG A 616 -4.75 40.90 14.03
C ARG A 616 -3.54 41.56 14.67
N LYS A 617 -3.75 42.19 15.83
CA LYS A 617 -2.67 42.80 16.62
C LYS A 617 -1.97 41.72 17.46
N LEU A 618 -0.67 41.56 17.26
CA LEU A 618 0.21 40.64 17.98
C LEU A 618 1.30 41.47 18.66
N ARG A 619 1.32 41.47 20.00
CA ARG A 619 2.32 42.19 20.81
C ARG A 619 2.52 43.66 20.39
N GLY A 620 1.43 44.35 20.06
CA GLY A 620 1.47 45.76 19.67
C GLY A 620 1.57 46.03 18.17
N VAL A 621 1.98 45.05 17.37
CA VAL A 621 2.17 45.14 15.92
C VAL A 621 1.00 44.49 15.17
N VAL A 622 0.52 45.10 14.09
CA VAL A 622 -0.60 44.53 13.30
C VAL A 622 -0.05 43.57 12.25
N SER A 623 -0.58 42.34 12.22
CA SER A 623 -0.34 41.36 11.16
C SER A 623 -1.45 41.40 10.13
N HIS A 624 -1.10 41.56 8.85
CA HIS A 624 -2.02 41.60 7.72
C HIS A 624 -2.06 40.29 6.93
N GLY A 625 -1.68 39.18 7.57
CA GLY A 625 -1.71 37.85 6.96
C GLY A 625 -1.10 36.81 7.88
N MET A 626 -0.87 35.62 7.32
CA MET A 626 -0.22 34.50 8.01
C MET A 626 0.75 33.79 7.06
N ILE A 627 2.01 33.65 7.46
CA ILE A 627 2.99 32.83 6.76
C ILE A 627 2.76 31.36 7.12
N LEU A 628 2.70 30.49 6.11
CA LEU A 628 2.53 29.05 6.28
C LEU A 628 3.88 28.34 6.42
N ALA A 629 4.01 27.54 7.48
CA ALA A 629 5.20 26.77 7.78
C ALA A 629 4.82 25.41 8.37
N VAL A 630 5.63 24.40 8.09
CA VAL A 630 5.46 23.02 8.54
C VAL A 630 6.36 22.79 9.75
N ARG A 631 5.77 22.37 10.87
CA ARG A 631 6.54 21.93 12.05
C ARG A 631 6.79 20.42 11.93
N HIS A 632 8.05 20.02 12.03
CA HIS A 632 8.48 18.62 11.97
C HIS A 632 9.46 18.31 13.12
N ALA A 633 9.81 17.04 13.32
CA ALA A 633 10.66 16.60 14.43
C ALA A 633 12.04 17.28 14.49
N GLY A 634 12.52 17.82 13.36
CA GLY A 634 13.82 18.50 13.24
C GLY A 634 13.75 20.03 13.27
N GLY A 635 12.58 20.64 13.42
CA GLY A 635 12.43 22.10 13.41
C GLY A 635 11.19 22.59 12.67
N MET A 636 11.33 23.69 11.96
CA MET A 636 10.28 24.30 11.15
C MET A 636 10.79 24.51 9.74
N ALA A 637 9.95 24.26 8.74
CA ALA A 637 10.25 24.49 7.32
C ALA A 637 9.20 25.45 6.73
N LEU A 638 9.63 26.39 5.89
CA LEU A 638 8.70 27.30 5.20
C LEU A 638 7.99 26.55 4.06
N MET A 639 6.70 26.83 3.87
CA MET A 639 5.96 26.30 2.72
C MET A 639 6.25 27.17 1.48
N THR A 640 6.86 26.59 0.46
CA THR A 640 7.37 27.29 -0.74
C THR A 640 7.08 26.49 -2.02
N ALA A 641 7.27 27.09 -3.20
CA ALA A 641 7.22 26.37 -4.47
C ALA A 641 8.54 25.64 -4.77
N SER A 642 8.49 24.55 -5.52
CA SER A 642 9.67 23.79 -5.96
C SER A 642 10.55 24.53 -6.98
N VAL A 643 10.01 25.61 -7.56
CA VAL A 643 10.70 26.52 -8.49
C VAL A 643 10.45 27.96 -8.04
N LEU A 644 11.36 28.87 -8.40
CA LEU A 644 11.15 30.30 -8.17
C LEU A 644 10.00 30.81 -9.04
N VAL A 645 8.94 31.29 -8.40
CA VAL A 645 7.78 31.91 -9.07
C VAL A 645 7.72 33.42 -8.86
N ALA A 646 6.85 34.14 -9.57
CA ALA A 646 6.74 35.58 -9.41
C ALA A 646 6.06 35.91 -8.06
N PRO A 647 6.50 36.96 -7.34
CA PRO A 647 5.79 37.44 -6.17
C PRO A 647 4.33 37.78 -6.50
N GLY A 648 3.40 37.23 -5.72
CA GLY A 648 1.96 37.42 -5.89
C GLY A 648 1.22 36.31 -6.65
N ASP A 649 1.93 35.32 -7.20
CA ASP A 649 1.29 34.16 -7.83
C ASP A 649 0.38 33.42 -6.83
N ARG A 650 -0.84 33.11 -7.27
CA ARG A 650 -1.88 32.48 -6.45
C ARG A 650 -1.60 30.98 -6.30
N VAL A 651 -1.71 30.49 -5.06
CA VAL A 651 -1.70 29.06 -4.75
C VAL A 651 -3.14 28.55 -4.86
N SER A 652 -3.34 27.50 -5.66
CA SER A 652 -4.64 26.92 -6.01
C SER A 652 -4.77 25.47 -5.58
#